data_AF-A0A917R7J0-F1
#
_entry.id   AF-A0A917R7J0-F1
#
_cell.length_a   1.000
_cell.length_b   1.000
_cell.length_c   1.000
_cell.angle_alpha   90.00
_cell.angle_beta   90.00
_cell.angle_gamma   90.00
#
_symmetry.space_group_name_H-M   'P 1'
#
loop_
_entity.id
_entity.type
_entity.pdbx_description
1 polymer ?
#
loop_
_entity_poly.entity_id
_entity_poly.type
_entity_poly.pdbx_seq_one_letter_code
_entity_poly.pdbx_strand_id
1 'polypeptide(L)'
;MRVRIALLVLRLRATPDSGLGRWAMGAVLRAADSGAPRALRAVARSMETHGQEAVFGSWLMPSVSGPSPGRWASPLVAGLPGGPTPLPVMLVDAAWQDWLDQEDAELWSLLKRWGPAPTTSELQVRFLSRLALGGDDVPLEERTLIDAALRFDHPIGERARVWLLTQGAPETIDLFCEAALDSSSAAAFCAEHHLAPADPVQRAIFFVRTRQLEQYQALDPDGSLLTLGYRGASDEERSVLRVEMSGLGILDVVRVLAGQSSQQADFAYLSENERAYVAEQLAERRDWDRLWSLTLLMSLPEAVQTADEFGDWRPKDEDDRRVFEALRAADSIAVGRFVEALAGVGPFSSLPRTRIWPTDTGEQPIAVHALDFAPDGTQLAFAGRGPRHCAGIVDLGSLTLVWLDDDLPHPAQRIAHLGSDAMIVVAGKRIHYADESGTRALYDQPGDVRDVERIAGDRAFIVTAKNPEVPAAWTVFTGRSGGHLSDSGMLRVQGRITPRTAVVDAEGRLIAVVDDPSNIVVADLADSAVNKLSGPGVFRRNANSAALSPSALVCGTNSGGLHVWHEPLTNSQTPVTTHPWTYGTSPIHLAWSPALDRFLAVTGTHLQLLDVPPTRDTPPPEDPVSEQIPLLADQPRARASCARVSPRGDLLAVGGLDEGAVDIYVLTALALSPWIAHPMGVMGHDELTTVVRVMEHPVLDESSRQALGLLRMCLEHRFRHDVGLGEAAGSVGPGDYEIELGEHPEREGDV
;
A
#
# COMPACT_ATOMS: atom_id res chain seq x y z
N MET A 1 -38.21 62.65 -4.28
CA MET A 1 -37.19 63.57 -3.71
C MET A 1 -35.76 63.17 -4.12
N ARG A 2 -35.37 61.90 -4.00
CA ARG A 2 -34.01 61.40 -4.30
C ARG A 2 -33.46 61.75 -5.71
N VAL A 3 -34.25 61.58 -6.78
CA VAL A 3 -33.83 61.92 -8.16
C VAL A 3 -33.51 63.41 -8.33
N ARG A 4 -34.29 64.33 -7.71
CA ARG A 4 -34.03 65.77 -7.82
C ARG A 4 -32.71 66.18 -7.15
N ILE A 5 -32.37 65.55 -6.02
CA ILE A 5 -31.10 65.78 -5.31
C ILE A 5 -29.94 65.21 -6.13
N ALA A 6 -30.08 63.99 -6.66
CA ALA A 6 -29.09 63.38 -7.53
C ALA A 6 -28.82 64.22 -8.81
N LEU A 7 -29.88 64.76 -9.43
CA LEU A 7 -29.76 65.69 -10.56
C LEU A 7 -28.99 66.97 -10.22
N LEU A 8 -29.13 67.47 -8.99
CA LEU A 8 -28.42 68.66 -8.52
C LEU A 8 -26.95 68.35 -8.26
N VAL A 9 -26.66 67.18 -7.68
CA VAL A 9 -25.29 66.68 -7.47
C VAL A 9 -24.53 66.50 -8.79
N LEU A 10 -25.15 65.89 -9.82
CA LEU A 10 -24.52 65.73 -11.14
C LEU A 10 -24.32 67.08 -11.85
N ARG A 11 -25.21 68.06 -11.64
CA ARG A 11 -25.03 69.44 -12.15
C ARG A 11 -23.84 70.16 -11.52
N LEU A 12 -23.47 69.81 -10.29
CA LEU A 12 -22.29 70.33 -9.60
C LEU A 12 -20.99 69.61 -10.03
N ARG A 13 -21.03 68.81 -11.10
CA ARG A 13 -19.89 68.12 -11.72
C ARG A 13 -19.17 67.12 -10.79
N ALA A 14 -19.87 66.52 -9.83
CA ALA A 14 -19.33 65.39 -9.09
C ALA A 14 -18.98 64.27 -10.08
N THR A 15 -17.73 63.81 -10.08
CA THR A 15 -17.29 62.74 -11.00
C THR A 15 -18.03 61.44 -10.65
N PRO A 16 -18.43 60.64 -11.65
CA PRO A 16 -19.08 59.34 -11.42
C PRO A 16 -18.29 58.43 -10.49
N ASP A 17 -16.96 58.56 -10.42
CA ASP A 17 -16.08 57.73 -9.58
C ASP A 17 -16.08 58.13 -8.09
N SER A 18 -16.58 59.32 -7.75
CA SER A 18 -16.71 59.74 -6.35
C SER A 18 -17.86 59.02 -5.65
N GLY A 19 -17.79 58.80 -4.33
CA GLY A 19 -18.87 58.14 -3.59
C GLY A 19 -20.24 58.84 -3.74
N LEU A 20 -20.23 60.19 -3.73
CA LEU A 20 -21.43 61.01 -3.91
C LEU A 20 -21.92 60.97 -5.37
N GLY A 21 -20.99 60.95 -6.33
CA GLY A 21 -21.26 60.84 -7.76
C GLY A 21 -21.83 59.47 -8.15
N ARG A 22 -21.26 58.36 -7.66
CA ARG A 22 -21.79 57.00 -7.85
C ARG A 22 -23.23 56.88 -7.36
N TRP A 23 -23.52 57.38 -6.15
CA TRP A 23 -24.87 57.37 -5.61
C TRP A 23 -25.84 58.18 -6.46
N ALA A 24 -25.44 59.40 -6.84
CA ALA A 24 -26.28 60.28 -7.66
C ALA A 24 -26.52 59.69 -9.05
N MET A 25 -25.48 59.17 -9.69
CA MET A 25 -25.56 58.50 -10.98
C MET A 25 -26.48 57.28 -10.91
N GLY A 26 -26.29 56.38 -9.94
CA GLY A 26 -27.16 55.22 -9.76
C GLY A 26 -28.62 55.58 -9.49
N ALA A 27 -28.90 56.67 -8.77
CA ALA A 27 -30.27 57.16 -8.56
C ALA A 27 -30.91 57.75 -9.83
N VAL A 28 -30.11 58.40 -10.69
CA VAL A 28 -30.57 58.92 -11.98
C VAL A 28 -30.78 57.80 -12.99
N LEU A 29 -29.85 56.84 -13.06
CA LEU A 29 -29.94 55.67 -13.92
C LEU A 29 -31.18 54.82 -13.63
N ARG A 30 -31.43 54.45 -12.35
CA ARG A 30 -32.67 53.73 -11.97
C ARG A 30 -33.95 54.45 -12.36
N ALA A 31 -33.96 55.79 -12.29
CA ALA A 31 -35.12 56.57 -12.70
C ALA A 31 -35.25 56.70 -14.22
N ALA A 32 -34.14 56.60 -14.93
CA ALA A 32 -34.12 56.58 -16.39
C ALA A 32 -34.53 55.20 -16.93
N ASP A 33 -34.20 54.11 -16.23
CA ASP A 33 -34.69 52.75 -16.54
C ASP A 33 -36.22 52.65 -16.45
N SER A 34 -36.87 53.47 -15.61
CA SER A 34 -38.34 53.56 -15.58
C SER A 34 -38.92 54.53 -16.62
N GLY A 35 -38.11 55.00 -17.59
CA GLY A 35 -38.55 55.91 -18.65
C GLY A 35 -38.79 57.37 -18.23
N ALA A 36 -38.32 57.82 -17.06
CA ALA A 36 -38.60 59.18 -16.61
C ALA A 36 -37.90 60.25 -17.50
N PRO A 37 -38.63 61.15 -18.20
CA PRO A 37 -38.04 62.05 -19.19
C PRO A 37 -37.00 63.05 -18.64
N ARG A 38 -37.05 63.35 -17.34
CA ARG A 38 -36.05 64.20 -16.67
C ARG A 38 -34.77 63.45 -16.33
N ALA A 39 -34.86 62.14 -16.07
CA ALA A 39 -33.71 61.30 -15.80
C ALA A 39 -32.98 60.98 -17.12
N LEU A 40 -33.70 60.63 -18.19
CA LEU A 40 -33.13 60.41 -19.53
C LEU A 40 -32.32 61.63 -20.02
N ARG A 41 -32.88 62.84 -19.90
CA ARG A 41 -32.15 64.09 -20.23
C ARG A 41 -30.90 64.32 -19.39
N ALA A 42 -30.92 63.87 -18.14
CA ALA A 42 -29.77 64.01 -17.26
C ALA A 42 -28.68 63.00 -17.57
N VAL A 43 -29.05 61.76 -17.93
CA VAL A 43 -28.12 60.76 -18.43
C VAL A 43 -27.44 61.26 -19.70
N ALA A 44 -28.20 61.77 -20.68
CA ALA A 44 -27.64 62.36 -21.90
C ALA A 44 -26.63 63.48 -21.60
N ARG A 45 -26.97 64.40 -20.69
CA ARG A 45 -26.05 65.47 -20.26
C ARG A 45 -24.82 64.93 -19.53
N SER A 46 -24.97 63.88 -18.73
CA SER A 46 -23.86 63.24 -18.05
C SER A 46 -22.92 62.52 -19.01
N MET A 47 -23.43 61.91 -20.09
CA MET A 47 -22.61 61.35 -21.17
C MET A 47 -21.81 62.43 -21.89
N GLU A 48 -22.41 63.58 -22.18
CA GLU A 48 -21.70 64.74 -22.76
C GLU A 48 -20.59 65.27 -21.83
N THR A 49 -20.81 65.23 -20.51
CA THR A 49 -19.91 65.83 -19.52
C THR A 49 -18.78 64.89 -19.08
N HIS A 50 -19.07 63.61 -18.94
CA HIS A 50 -18.19 62.62 -18.29
C HIS A 50 -17.77 61.48 -19.22
N GLY A 51 -18.25 61.46 -20.46
CA GLY A 51 -18.07 60.35 -21.39
C GLY A 51 -19.10 59.24 -21.19
N GLN A 52 -19.32 58.45 -22.24
CA GLN A 52 -20.30 57.37 -22.22
C GLN A 52 -19.84 56.20 -21.34
N GLU A 53 -18.55 55.86 -21.33
CA GLU A 53 -17.97 54.76 -20.55
C GLU A 53 -18.24 54.91 -19.05
N ALA A 54 -18.00 56.09 -18.47
CA ALA A 54 -18.21 56.31 -17.04
C ALA A 54 -19.69 56.16 -16.61
N VAL A 55 -20.61 56.54 -17.51
CA VAL A 55 -22.05 56.45 -17.27
C VAL A 55 -22.53 55.00 -17.38
N PHE A 56 -22.12 54.28 -18.42
CA PHE A 56 -22.53 52.89 -18.62
C PHE A 56 -21.82 51.91 -17.68
N GLY A 57 -20.57 52.15 -17.31
CA GLY A 57 -19.90 51.39 -16.24
C GLY A 57 -20.64 51.49 -14.91
N SER A 58 -21.20 52.66 -14.58
CA SER A 58 -22.05 52.83 -13.40
C SER A 58 -23.40 52.12 -13.52
N TRP A 59 -23.93 51.98 -14.74
CA TRP A 59 -25.21 51.33 -15.03
C TRP A 59 -25.12 49.80 -14.98
N LEU A 60 -24.02 49.22 -15.48
CA LEU A 60 -23.78 47.77 -15.47
C LEU A 60 -23.61 47.17 -14.07
N MET A 61 -23.46 48.01 -13.04
CA MET A 61 -23.41 47.56 -11.65
C MET A 61 -24.76 46.94 -11.22
N PRO A 62 -24.79 45.70 -10.67
CA PRO A 62 -26.03 44.98 -10.35
C PRO A 62 -27.02 45.75 -9.47
N SER A 63 -26.51 46.57 -8.53
CA SER A 63 -27.33 47.39 -7.63
C SER A 63 -28.09 48.54 -8.31
N VAL A 64 -27.78 48.83 -9.57
CA VAL A 64 -28.33 49.96 -10.34
C VAL A 64 -29.31 49.46 -11.40
N SER A 65 -28.98 48.41 -12.15
CA SER A 65 -29.76 47.96 -13.32
C SER A 65 -30.80 46.86 -13.05
N GLY A 66 -30.85 46.29 -11.83
CA GLY A 66 -31.75 45.16 -11.53
C GLY A 66 -31.20 43.83 -12.05
N PRO A 67 -31.98 42.72 -11.99
CA PRO A 67 -31.54 41.43 -12.52
C PRO A 67 -31.32 41.49 -14.03
N SER A 68 -30.33 40.72 -14.53
CA SER A 68 -29.83 40.80 -15.90
C SER A 68 -30.87 40.75 -17.03
N PRO A 69 -31.97 39.96 -16.98
CA PRO A 69 -32.95 39.98 -18.07
C PRO A 69 -33.70 41.31 -18.19
N GLY A 70 -34.00 41.96 -17.05
CA GLY A 70 -34.79 43.20 -17.03
C GLY A 70 -34.00 44.45 -17.42
N ARG A 71 -32.66 44.41 -17.36
CA ARG A 71 -31.84 45.62 -17.60
C ARG A 71 -31.83 46.04 -19.06
N TRP A 72 -31.83 45.08 -19.99
CA TRP A 72 -31.71 45.39 -21.42
C TRP A 72 -33.00 45.91 -22.05
N ALA A 73 -34.14 45.68 -21.42
CA ALA A 73 -35.42 46.30 -21.74
C ALA A 73 -35.50 47.80 -21.34
N SER A 74 -34.44 48.36 -20.75
CA SER A 74 -34.41 49.75 -20.32
C SER A 74 -34.63 50.73 -21.49
N PRO A 75 -35.49 51.75 -21.33
CA PRO A 75 -35.62 52.85 -22.29
C PRO A 75 -34.29 53.58 -22.58
N LEU A 76 -33.33 53.52 -21.65
CA LEU A 76 -31.98 54.04 -21.88
C LEU A 76 -31.26 53.31 -23.00
N VAL A 77 -31.37 51.99 -23.02
CA VAL A 77 -30.73 51.11 -23.99
C VAL A 77 -31.48 51.13 -25.32
N ALA A 78 -32.81 51.11 -25.27
CA ALA A 78 -33.67 51.19 -26.47
C ALA A 78 -33.47 52.48 -27.29
N GLY A 79 -33.08 53.58 -26.63
CA GLY A 79 -32.81 54.87 -27.25
C GLY A 79 -31.42 55.02 -27.88
N LEU A 80 -30.53 54.04 -27.71
CA LEU A 80 -29.20 54.09 -28.33
C LEU A 80 -29.34 53.89 -29.85
N PRO A 81 -28.79 54.81 -30.68
CA PRO A 81 -28.96 54.74 -32.12
C PRO A 81 -28.26 53.49 -32.67
N GLY A 82 -28.97 52.69 -33.47
CA GLY A 82 -28.36 51.60 -34.26
C GLY A 82 -27.57 52.09 -35.47
N GLY A 83 -26.95 53.28 -35.37
CA GLY A 83 -26.24 53.97 -36.44
C GLY A 83 -24.72 53.99 -36.23
N PRO A 84 -23.95 54.73 -37.06
CA PRO A 84 -22.47 54.71 -37.06
C PRO A 84 -21.80 55.31 -35.82
N THR A 85 -22.57 55.71 -34.80
CA THR A 85 -22.02 56.19 -33.53
C THR A 85 -21.50 54.99 -32.74
N PRO A 86 -20.19 54.89 -32.45
CA PRO A 86 -19.64 53.75 -31.74
C PRO A 86 -20.25 53.66 -30.34
N LEU A 87 -20.82 52.51 -30.01
CA LEU A 87 -21.25 52.19 -28.65
C LEU A 87 -20.03 51.92 -27.76
N PRO A 88 -20.12 52.17 -26.45
CA PRO A 88 -19.05 51.79 -25.51
C PRO A 88 -18.82 50.29 -25.55
N VAL A 89 -17.56 49.88 -25.73
CA VAL A 89 -17.15 48.47 -25.85
C VAL A 89 -17.66 47.65 -24.66
N MET A 90 -17.48 48.16 -23.43
CA MET A 90 -17.94 47.50 -22.20
C MET A 90 -19.45 47.21 -22.18
N LEU A 91 -20.27 48.04 -22.82
CA LEU A 91 -21.71 47.86 -22.86
C LEU A 91 -22.10 46.74 -23.82
N VAL A 92 -21.43 46.72 -24.99
CA VAL A 92 -21.62 45.68 -25.99
C VAL A 92 -21.12 44.33 -25.45
N ASP A 93 -19.96 44.32 -24.77
CA ASP A 93 -19.40 43.11 -24.17
C ASP A 93 -20.30 42.55 -23.07
N ALA A 94 -20.79 43.40 -22.17
CA ALA A 94 -21.71 42.97 -21.12
C ALA A 94 -23.05 42.47 -21.69
N ALA A 95 -23.54 43.07 -22.76
CA ALA A 95 -24.76 42.62 -23.44
C ALA A 95 -24.57 41.25 -24.09
N TRP A 96 -23.44 41.04 -24.78
CA TRP A 96 -23.12 39.74 -25.34
C TRP A 96 -22.91 38.68 -24.25
N GLN A 97 -22.19 39.01 -23.18
CA GLN A 97 -21.95 38.08 -22.08
C GLN A 97 -23.27 37.62 -21.43
N ASP A 98 -24.16 38.58 -21.10
CA ASP A 98 -25.48 38.26 -20.54
C ASP A 98 -26.31 37.38 -21.46
N TRP A 99 -26.29 37.66 -22.78
CA TRP A 99 -27.03 36.86 -23.75
C TRP A 99 -26.44 35.47 -23.87
N LEU A 100 -25.11 35.33 -23.83
CA LEU A 100 -24.46 34.02 -23.85
C LEU A 100 -24.83 33.22 -22.61
N ASP A 101 -24.88 33.86 -21.44
CA ASP A 101 -25.20 33.21 -20.18
C ASP A 101 -26.69 32.83 -20.07
N GLN A 102 -27.59 33.64 -20.65
CA GLN A 102 -29.03 33.40 -20.64
C GLN A 102 -29.69 33.86 -21.95
N GLU A 103 -30.45 32.95 -22.57
CA GLU A 103 -31.23 33.29 -23.76
C GLU A 103 -32.29 34.35 -23.42
N ASP A 104 -32.20 35.51 -24.08
CA ASP A 104 -33.18 36.59 -23.98
C ASP A 104 -33.47 37.13 -25.39
N ALA A 105 -34.73 37.01 -25.84
CA ALA A 105 -35.16 37.39 -27.18
C ALA A 105 -35.14 38.92 -27.42
N GLU A 106 -35.36 39.73 -26.39
CA GLU A 106 -35.31 41.19 -26.49
C GLU A 106 -33.85 41.66 -26.59
N LEU A 107 -32.98 41.10 -25.75
CA LEU A 107 -31.55 41.32 -25.81
C LEU A 107 -30.96 40.86 -27.15
N TRP A 108 -31.42 39.72 -27.67
CA TRP A 108 -31.01 39.26 -29.00
C TRP A 108 -31.37 40.25 -30.12
N SER A 109 -32.58 40.80 -30.07
CA SER A 109 -33.05 41.81 -31.03
C SER A 109 -32.22 43.10 -30.96
N LEU A 110 -31.71 43.43 -29.79
CA LEU A 110 -30.79 44.54 -29.56
C LEU A 110 -29.39 44.24 -30.12
N LEU A 111 -28.82 43.07 -29.80
CA LEU A 111 -27.50 42.64 -30.26
C LEU A 111 -27.42 42.53 -31.79
N LYS A 112 -28.47 41.99 -32.44
CA LYS A 112 -28.59 41.99 -33.91
C LYS A 112 -28.47 43.37 -34.54
N ARG A 113 -28.99 44.40 -33.86
CA ARG A 113 -28.95 45.79 -34.31
C ARG A 113 -27.56 46.41 -34.11
N TRP A 114 -26.88 46.04 -33.03
CA TRP A 114 -25.55 46.54 -32.69
C TRP A 114 -24.44 45.88 -33.50
N GLY A 115 -24.67 44.65 -33.96
CA GLY A 115 -23.69 43.89 -34.72
C GLY A 115 -22.69 43.16 -33.82
N PRO A 116 -21.58 42.65 -34.40
CA PRO A 116 -20.63 41.82 -33.67
C PRO A 116 -19.89 42.64 -32.61
N ALA A 117 -19.37 41.97 -31.58
CA ALA A 117 -18.60 42.66 -30.55
C ALA A 117 -17.34 43.33 -31.17
N PRO A 118 -16.94 44.50 -30.65
CA PRO A 118 -15.76 45.23 -31.12
C PRO A 118 -14.47 44.39 -31.15
N THR A 119 -13.48 44.81 -31.94
CA THR A 119 -12.17 44.14 -31.98
C THR A 119 -11.40 44.21 -30.66
N THR A 120 -11.73 45.19 -29.81
CA THR A 120 -11.16 45.42 -28.48
C THR A 120 -11.78 44.56 -27.38
N SER A 121 -12.88 43.87 -27.68
CA SER A 121 -13.56 42.95 -26.76
C SER A 121 -12.70 41.72 -26.46
N GLU A 122 -13.04 41.02 -25.38
CA GLU A 122 -12.46 39.71 -25.10
C GLU A 122 -12.63 38.77 -26.29
N LEU A 123 -11.59 37.98 -26.55
CA LEU A 123 -11.48 37.13 -27.74
C LEU A 123 -12.69 36.21 -27.89
N GLN A 124 -13.11 35.57 -26.80
CA GLN A 124 -14.26 34.66 -26.74
C GLN A 124 -15.58 35.36 -27.12
N VAL A 125 -15.89 36.51 -26.50
CA VAL A 125 -17.10 37.30 -26.77
C VAL A 125 -17.15 37.77 -28.23
N ARG A 126 -16.00 38.20 -28.77
CA ARG A 126 -15.87 38.61 -30.17
C ARG A 126 -16.13 37.46 -31.14
N PHE A 127 -15.68 36.26 -30.80
CA PHE A 127 -15.91 35.08 -31.62
C PHE A 127 -17.36 34.61 -31.58
N LEU A 128 -17.90 34.44 -30.37
CA LEU A 128 -19.27 33.98 -30.17
C LEU A 128 -20.30 34.96 -30.73
N SER A 129 -20.05 36.28 -30.65
CA SER A 129 -20.93 37.28 -31.28
C SER A 129 -20.98 37.18 -32.80
N ARG A 130 -19.85 36.91 -33.45
CA ARG A 130 -19.80 36.72 -34.92
C ARG A 130 -20.47 35.43 -35.34
N LEU A 131 -20.23 34.34 -34.60
CA LEU A 131 -20.92 33.06 -34.82
C LEU A 131 -22.44 33.22 -34.66
N ALA A 132 -22.87 33.88 -33.58
CA ALA A 132 -24.27 34.18 -33.32
C ALA A 132 -24.91 35.03 -34.42
N LEU A 133 -24.16 35.85 -35.15
CA LEU A 133 -24.67 36.65 -36.26
C LEU A 133 -24.55 35.95 -37.63
N GLY A 134 -23.85 34.81 -37.72
CA GLY A 134 -23.71 34.03 -38.95
C GLY A 134 -22.57 34.54 -39.84
N GLY A 135 -21.46 34.97 -39.24
CA GLY A 135 -20.24 35.28 -39.99
C GLY A 135 -19.44 34.01 -40.27
N ASP A 136 -19.15 33.73 -41.54
CA ASP A 136 -18.52 32.48 -41.98
C ASP A 136 -16.97 32.47 -41.91
N ASP A 137 -16.33 33.64 -41.77
CA ASP A 137 -14.89 33.84 -42.05
C ASP A 137 -13.98 34.00 -40.82
N VAL A 138 -14.38 33.47 -39.65
CA VAL A 138 -13.62 33.69 -38.41
C VAL A 138 -12.97 32.41 -37.95
N PRO A 139 -11.62 32.34 -37.86
CA PRO A 139 -10.97 31.22 -37.21
C PRO A 139 -11.38 31.23 -35.72
N LEU A 140 -12.14 30.22 -35.33
CA LEU A 140 -12.59 30.03 -33.96
C LEU A 140 -11.56 29.18 -33.21
N GLU A 141 -11.31 29.51 -31.95
CA GLU A 141 -10.64 28.58 -31.05
C GLU A 141 -11.58 27.39 -30.81
N GLU A 142 -11.07 26.18 -31.04
CA GLU A 142 -11.88 24.95 -31.08
C GLU A 142 -12.69 24.74 -29.78
N ARG A 143 -12.07 24.97 -28.62
CA ARG A 143 -12.75 24.86 -27.32
C ARG A 143 -13.92 25.81 -27.16
N THR A 144 -13.77 27.07 -27.60
CA THR A 144 -14.86 28.06 -27.53
C THR A 144 -16.05 27.65 -28.39
N LEU A 145 -15.78 27.06 -29.57
CA LEU A 145 -16.83 26.56 -30.44
C LEU A 145 -17.55 25.35 -29.82
N ILE A 146 -16.83 24.44 -29.18
CA ILE A 146 -17.41 23.27 -28.51
C ILE A 146 -18.28 23.70 -27.34
N ASP A 147 -17.79 24.60 -26.48
CA ASP A 147 -18.57 25.16 -25.37
C ASP A 147 -19.88 25.82 -25.85
N ALA A 148 -19.86 26.45 -27.02
CA ALA A 148 -21.06 26.98 -27.64
C ALA A 148 -21.98 25.86 -28.15
N ALA A 149 -21.43 24.87 -28.85
CA ALA A 149 -22.17 23.74 -29.43
C ALA A 149 -22.88 22.89 -28.37
N LEU A 150 -22.32 22.79 -27.15
CA LEU A 150 -22.93 22.07 -26.03
C LEU A 150 -24.16 22.78 -25.43
N ARG A 151 -24.44 24.04 -25.80
CA ARG A 151 -25.63 24.78 -25.33
C ARG A 151 -26.84 24.43 -26.20
N PHE A 152 -27.47 23.28 -25.94
CA PHE A 152 -28.62 22.81 -26.71
C PHE A 152 -29.85 23.72 -26.61
N ASP A 153 -30.05 24.33 -25.46
CA ASP A 153 -31.15 25.28 -25.21
C ASP A 153 -30.79 26.73 -25.58
N HIS A 154 -29.78 26.94 -26.45
CA HIS A 154 -29.35 28.28 -26.85
C HIS A 154 -29.20 28.39 -28.37
N PRO A 155 -29.64 29.50 -29.01
CA PRO A 155 -29.50 29.69 -30.46
C PRO A 155 -28.06 29.68 -30.95
N ILE A 156 -27.09 30.04 -30.09
CA ILE A 156 -25.68 29.95 -30.45
C ILE A 156 -25.22 28.50 -30.63
N GLY A 157 -25.77 27.57 -29.85
CA GLY A 157 -25.40 26.18 -29.94
C GLY A 157 -25.89 25.56 -31.24
N GLU A 158 -27.09 25.91 -31.70
CA GLU A 158 -27.58 25.48 -33.02
C GLU A 158 -26.63 25.92 -34.13
N ARG A 159 -26.18 27.17 -34.11
CA ARG A 159 -25.23 27.71 -35.10
C ARG A 159 -23.86 27.07 -35.01
N ALA A 160 -23.34 26.89 -33.80
CA ALA A 160 -22.08 26.21 -33.56
C ALA A 160 -22.13 24.77 -34.08
N ARG A 161 -23.24 24.05 -33.86
CA ARG A 161 -23.48 22.70 -34.39
C ARG A 161 -23.58 22.67 -35.91
N VAL A 162 -24.29 23.61 -36.54
CA VAL A 162 -24.30 23.73 -38.02
C VAL A 162 -22.89 24.00 -38.56
N TRP A 163 -22.11 24.84 -37.88
CA TRP A 163 -20.72 25.09 -38.26
C TRP A 163 -19.88 23.82 -38.13
N LEU A 164 -19.99 23.08 -37.02
CA LEU A 164 -19.27 21.80 -36.83
C LEU A 164 -19.57 20.80 -37.97
N LEU A 165 -20.83 20.70 -38.41
CA LEU A 165 -21.22 19.80 -39.50
C LEU A 165 -20.71 20.23 -40.88
N THR A 166 -20.49 21.52 -41.10
CA THR A 166 -20.17 22.07 -42.43
C THR A 166 -18.68 22.36 -42.61
N GLN A 167 -17.99 22.76 -41.54
CA GLN A 167 -16.63 23.29 -41.54
C GLN A 167 -15.73 22.67 -40.45
N GLY A 168 -16.25 21.75 -39.63
CA GLY A 168 -15.49 21.15 -38.54
C GLY A 168 -14.28 20.37 -39.06
N ALA A 169 -13.09 20.77 -38.62
CA ALA A 169 -11.89 19.96 -38.80
C ALA A 169 -12.02 18.65 -37.98
N PRO A 170 -11.37 17.55 -38.40
CA PRO A 170 -11.40 16.29 -37.66
C PRO A 170 -11.05 16.44 -36.17
N GLU A 171 -10.04 17.26 -35.86
CA GLU A 171 -9.60 17.54 -34.49
C GLU A 171 -10.70 18.22 -33.66
N THR A 172 -11.45 19.15 -34.27
CA THR A 172 -12.58 19.81 -33.61
C THR A 172 -13.75 18.84 -33.38
N ILE A 173 -13.98 17.91 -34.31
CA ILE A 173 -15.00 16.86 -34.16
C ILE A 173 -14.61 15.90 -33.02
N ASP A 174 -13.33 15.53 -32.93
CA ASP A 174 -12.82 14.66 -31.87
C ASP A 174 -13.04 15.28 -30.49
N LEU A 175 -12.68 16.55 -30.31
CA LEU A 175 -12.91 17.28 -29.07
C LEU A 175 -14.41 17.45 -28.74
N PHE A 176 -15.27 17.62 -29.75
CA PHE A 176 -16.72 17.65 -29.53
C PHE A 176 -17.26 16.28 -29.10
N CYS A 177 -16.75 15.19 -29.69
CA CYS A 177 -17.11 13.82 -29.31
C CYS A 177 -16.63 13.49 -27.89
N GLU A 178 -15.44 13.94 -27.49
CA GLU A 178 -14.94 13.83 -26.12
C GLU A 178 -15.90 14.53 -25.14
N ALA A 179 -16.26 15.79 -25.40
CA ALA A 179 -17.21 16.53 -24.56
C ALA A 179 -18.63 15.91 -24.56
N ALA A 180 -19.00 15.22 -25.64
CA ALA A 180 -20.28 14.53 -25.73
C ALA A 180 -20.39 13.31 -24.81
N LEU A 181 -19.27 12.77 -24.30
CA LEU A 181 -19.29 11.67 -23.32
C LEU A 181 -19.93 12.04 -21.98
N ASP A 182 -19.98 13.35 -21.68
CA ASP A 182 -20.56 13.92 -20.45
C ASP A 182 -21.91 14.63 -20.69
N SER A 183 -22.41 14.65 -21.93
CA SER A 183 -23.65 15.34 -22.31
C SER A 183 -24.54 14.47 -23.19
N SER A 184 -25.65 13.98 -22.62
CA SER A 184 -26.61 13.13 -23.33
C SER A 184 -27.17 13.77 -24.61
N SER A 185 -27.42 15.09 -24.60
CA SER A 185 -27.88 15.82 -25.80
C SER A 185 -26.80 15.90 -26.88
N ALA A 186 -25.53 16.09 -26.49
CA ALA A 186 -24.41 16.09 -27.43
C ALA A 186 -24.16 14.71 -28.01
N ALA A 187 -24.24 13.65 -27.20
CA ALA A 187 -24.17 12.27 -27.65
C ALA A 187 -25.27 11.94 -28.67
N ALA A 188 -26.51 12.36 -28.39
CA ALA A 188 -27.65 12.19 -29.32
C ALA A 188 -27.41 12.93 -30.65
N PHE A 189 -26.87 14.14 -30.60
CA PHE A 189 -26.52 14.91 -31.78
C PHE A 189 -25.41 14.23 -32.61
N CYS A 190 -24.35 13.74 -31.95
CA CYS A 190 -23.31 12.97 -32.65
C CYS A 190 -23.90 11.73 -33.34
N ALA A 191 -24.81 11.01 -32.67
CA ALA A 191 -25.47 9.84 -33.23
C ALA A 191 -26.33 10.17 -34.46
N GLU A 192 -27.14 11.24 -34.38
CA GLU A 192 -28.00 11.71 -35.47
C GLU A 192 -27.20 12.10 -36.71
N HIS A 193 -26.02 12.71 -36.52
CA HIS A 193 -25.19 13.22 -37.60
C HIS A 193 -23.99 12.33 -37.96
N HIS A 194 -23.91 11.13 -37.40
CA HIS A 194 -22.81 10.19 -37.60
C HIS A 194 -21.42 10.79 -37.30
N LEU A 195 -21.33 11.68 -36.32
CA LEU A 195 -20.07 12.22 -35.82
C LEU A 195 -19.44 11.23 -34.85
N ALA A 196 -18.15 10.97 -35.04
CA ALA A 196 -17.39 10.09 -34.15
C ALA A 196 -15.89 10.44 -34.21
N PRO A 197 -15.11 10.09 -33.17
CA PRO A 197 -13.67 10.34 -33.14
C PRO A 197 -12.93 9.76 -34.36
N ALA A 198 -11.87 10.40 -34.83
CA ALA A 198 -11.06 9.96 -35.96
C ALA A 198 -10.30 8.66 -35.64
N ASP A 199 -9.77 8.54 -34.42
CA ASP A 199 -9.09 7.34 -33.93
C ASP A 199 -10.07 6.16 -33.76
N PRO A 200 -9.80 4.98 -34.34
CA PRO A 200 -10.73 3.86 -34.30
C PRO A 200 -10.95 3.28 -32.90
N VAL A 201 -9.97 3.37 -32.00
CA VAL A 201 -10.08 2.87 -30.62
C VAL A 201 -11.01 3.79 -29.81
N GLN A 202 -10.76 5.09 -29.87
CA GLN A 202 -11.64 6.10 -29.25
C GLN A 202 -13.04 6.07 -29.84
N ARG A 203 -13.17 5.81 -31.15
CA ARG A 203 -14.46 5.64 -31.82
C ARG A 203 -15.26 4.45 -31.26
N ALA A 204 -14.60 3.31 -31.01
CA ALA A 204 -15.25 2.16 -30.40
C ALA A 204 -15.75 2.45 -28.98
N ILE A 205 -14.91 3.07 -28.14
CA ILE A 205 -15.26 3.56 -26.78
C ILE A 205 -16.46 4.50 -26.86
N PHE A 206 -16.40 5.48 -27.77
CA PHE A 206 -17.43 6.49 -27.95
C PHE A 206 -18.78 5.88 -28.31
N PHE A 207 -18.83 4.94 -29.25
CA PHE A 207 -20.09 4.28 -29.62
C PHE A 207 -20.69 3.46 -28.48
N VAL A 208 -19.87 2.80 -27.66
CA VAL A 208 -20.36 2.11 -26.45
C VAL A 208 -20.92 3.11 -25.43
N ARG A 209 -20.16 4.15 -25.10
CA ARG A 209 -20.55 5.19 -24.14
C ARG A 209 -21.81 5.97 -24.54
N THR A 210 -22.02 6.14 -25.84
CA THR A 210 -23.20 6.84 -26.39
C THR A 210 -24.33 5.90 -26.79
N ARG A 211 -24.22 4.60 -26.48
CA ARG A 211 -25.22 3.55 -26.75
C ARG A 211 -25.57 3.37 -28.23
N GLN A 212 -24.61 3.66 -29.11
CA GLN A 212 -24.69 3.50 -30.57
C GLN A 212 -24.22 2.11 -31.00
N LEU A 213 -24.99 1.10 -30.59
CA LEU A 213 -24.56 -0.29 -30.70
C LEU A 213 -24.35 -0.77 -32.15
N GLU A 214 -25.26 -0.44 -33.07
CA GLU A 214 -25.17 -0.91 -34.45
C GLU A 214 -23.89 -0.40 -35.12
N GLN A 215 -23.53 0.86 -34.85
CA GLN A 215 -22.30 1.48 -35.30
C GLN A 215 -21.08 0.82 -34.67
N TYR A 216 -21.13 0.51 -33.37
CA TYR A 216 -20.09 -0.23 -32.68
C TYR A 216 -19.85 -1.61 -33.31
N GLN A 217 -20.91 -2.41 -33.50
CA GLN A 217 -20.80 -3.77 -34.06
C GLN A 217 -20.26 -3.78 -35.50
N ALA A 218 -20.59 -2.74 -36.28
CA ALA A 218 -20.04 -2.58 -37.62
C ALA A 218 -18.55 -2.21 -37.61
N LEU A 219 -18.11 -1.42 -36.63
CA LEU A 219 -16.72 -0.98 -36.48
C LEU A 219 -15.82 -2.08 -35.90
N ASP A 220 -16.29 -2.79 -34.88
CA ASP A 220 -15.51 -3.68 -34.03
C ASP A 220 -16.25 -5.02 -33.80
N PRO A 221 -16.49 -5.83 -34.85
CA PRO A 221 -17.26 -7.06 -34.74
C PRO A 221 -16.59 -8.10 -33.81
N ASP A 222 -15.27 -8.10 -33.72
CA ASP A 222 -14.47 -9.01 -32.89
C ASP A 222 -14.14 -8.46 -31.49
N GLY A 223 -14.45 -7.18 -31.22
CA GLY A 223 -14.24 -6.55 -29.92
C GLY A 223 -12.79 -6.12 -29.68
N SER A 224 -11.90 -6.24 -30.66
CA SER A 224 -10.48 -5.98 -30.52
C SER A 224 -10.18 -4.50 -30.24
N LEU A 225 -10.89 -3.58 -30.90
CA LEU A 225 -10.70 -2.14 -30.69
C LEU A 225 -11.18 -1.72 -29.29
N LEU A 226 -12.35 -2.21 -28.87
CA LEU A 226 -12.85 -1.93 -27.52
C LEU A 226 -11.94 -2.53 -26.45
N THR A 227 -11.40 -3.73 -26.67
CA THR A 227 -10.43 -4.36 -25.76
C THR A 227 -9.18 -3.51 -25.60
N LEU A 228 -8.62 -3.02 -26.71
CA LEU A 228 -7.45 -2.14 -26.69
C LEU A 228 -7.76 -0.83 -25.96
N GLY A 229 -8.91 -0.22 -26.26
CA GLY A 229 -9.37 1.00 -25.61
C GLY A 229 -9.60 0.84 -24.12
N TYR A 230 -10.21 -0.27 -23.71
CA TYR A 230 -10.44 -0.61 -22.32
C TYR A 230 -9.13 -0.77 -21.55
N ARG A 231 -8.14 -1.48 -22.11
CA ARG A 231 -6.81 -1.64 -21.50
C ARG A 231 -6.07 -0.31 -21.35
N GLY A 232 -6.24 0.61 -22.29
CA GLY A 232 -5.65 1.95 -22.24
C GLY A 232 -6.36 2.94 -21.30
N ALA A 233 -7.61 2.66 -20.93
CA ALA A 233 -8.43 3.54 -20.11
C ALA A 233 -8.05 3.52 -18.62
N SER A 234 -8.38 4.59 -17.89
CA SER A 234 -8.22 4.67 -16.42
C SER A 234 -9.18 3.72 -15.70
N ASP A 235 -8.96 3.43 -14.42
CA ASP A 235 -9.85 2.57 -13.63
C ASP A 235 -11.27 3.14 -13.52
N GLU A 236 -11.43 4.47 -13.43
CA GLU A 236 -12.73 5.14 -13.46
C GLU A 236 -13.42 4.97 -14.81
N GLU A 237 -12.71 5.18 -15.92
CA GLU A 237 -13.25 5.03 -17.27
C GLU A 237 -13.64 3.58 -17.56
N ARG A 238 -12.81 2.61 -17.16
CA ARG A 238 -13.10 1.18 -17.23
C ARG A 238 -14.35 0.81 -16.45
N SER A 239 -14.55 1.41 -15.28
CA SER A 239 -15.76 1.21 -14.47
C SER A 239 -17.02 1.70 -15.20
N VAL A 240 -16.98 2.91 -15.77
CA VAL A 240 -18.12 3.43 -16.53
C VAL A 240 -18.37 2.59 -17.79
N LEU A 241 -17.31 2.17 -18.49
CA LEU A 241 -17.44 1.28 -19.65
C LEU A 241 -18.09 -0.06 -19.28
N ARG A 242 -17.76 -0.67 -18.12
CA ARG A 242 -18.43 -1.90 -17.65
C ARG A 242 -19.94 -1.72 -17.45
N VAL A 243 -20.35 -0.59 -16.87
CA VAL A 243 -21.77 -0.28 -16.67
C VAL A 243 -22.50 -0.12 -18.00
N GLU A 244 -21.93 0.64 -18.95
CA GLU A 244 -22.54 0.84 -20.26
C GLU A 244 -22.57 -0.46 -21.09
N MET A 245 -21.50 -1.26 -21.07
CA MET A 245 -21.47 -2.55 -21.76
C MET A 245 -22.52 -3.53 -21.20
N SER A 246 -22.67 -3.59 -19.86
CA SER A 246 -23.72 -4.38 -19.20
C SER A 246 -25.12 -3.93 -19.63
N GLY A 247 -25.37 -2.62 -19.64
CA GLY A 247 -26.67 -2.04 -20.00
C GLY A 247 -27.06 -2.29 -21.47
N LEU A 248 -26.09 -2.44 -22.35
CA LEU A 248 -26.32 -2.78 -23.76
C LEU A 248 -26.66 -4.27 -23.96
N GLY A 249 -26.37 -5.17 -23.02
CA GLY A 249 -26.73 -6.60 -23.10
C GLY A 249 -26.12 -7.36 -24.29
N ILE A 250 -25.16 -6.75 -25.00
CA ILE A 250 -24.74 -7.18 -26.34
C ILE A 250 -23.24 -7.49 -26.40
N LEU A 251 -22.47 -7.01 -25.43
CA LEU A 251 -21.07 -7.32 -25.33
C LEU A 251 -20.88 -8.48 -24.37
N ASP A 252 -20.25 -9.54 -24.86
CA ASP A 252 -19.59 -10.48 -23.98
C ASP A 252 -18.46 -9.71 -23.29
N VAL A 253 -18.77 -8.99 -22.20
CA VAL A 253 -17.78 -8.20 -21.45
C VAL A 253 -16.66 -9.11 -20.99
N VAL A 254 -16.94 -10.39 -20.76
CA VAL A 254 -15.94 -11.42 -20.51
C VAL A 254 -14.98 -11.56 -21.70
N ARG A 255 -15.44 -11.47 -22.95
CA ARG A 255 -14.57 -11.47 -24.14
C ARG A 255 -13.63 -10.26 -24.19
N VAL A 256 -14.14 -9.08 -23.83
CA VAL A 256 -13.34 -7.83 -23.81
C VAL A 256 -12.31 -7.87 -22.70
N LEU A 257 -12.70 -8.33 -21.50
CA LEU A 257 -11.83 -8.40 -20.33
C LEU A 257 -10.81 -9.54 -20.40
N ALA A 258 -11.22 -10.73 -20.86
CA ALA A 258 -10.36 -11.91 -20.86
C ALA A 258 -9.51 -12.08 -22.13
N GLY A 259 -9.75 -11.28 -23.19
CA GLY A 259 -9.08 -11.42 -24.48
C GLY A 259 -9.40 -12.76 -25.19
N GLN A 260 -9.13 -12.85 -26.50
CA GLN A 260 -9.48 -14.07 -27.25
C GLN A 260 -8.40 -15.17 -27.23
N SER A 261 -7.14 -14.88 -26.87
CA SER A 261 -6.03 -15.82 -27.18
C SER A 261 -4.99 -16.04 -26.07
N SER A 262 -4.98 -15.24 -25.00
CA SER A 262 -4.02 -15.32 -23.88
C SER A 262 -4.73 -15.37 -22.52
N GLN A 263 -5.81 -16.16 -22.48
CA GLN A 263 -6.92 -16.06 -21.51
C GLN A 263 -6.55 -16.18 -20.02
N GLN A 264 -5.42 -16.79 -19.68
CA GLN A 264 -5.07 -17.07 -18.28
C GLN A 264 -4.12 -16.03 -17.69
N ALA A 265 -3.11 -15.59 -18.45
CA ALA A 265 -2.14 -14.62 -17.95
C ALA A 265 -2.79 -13.25 -17.71
N ASP A 266 -3.62 -12.78 -18.65
CA ASP A 266 -4.25 -11.45 -18.58
C ASP A 266 -5.26 -11.34 -17.43
N PHE A 267 -5.94 -12.43 -17.06
CA PHE A 267 -6.96 -12.42 -16.01
C PHE A 267 -6.38 -12.11 -14.63
N ALA A 268 -5.18 -12.63 -14.33
CA ALA A 268 -4.50 -12.41 -13.06
C ALA A 268 -4.05 -10.94 -12.87
N TYR A 269 -3.97 -10.15 -13.95
CA TYR A 269 -3.62 -8.73 -13.90
C TYR A 269 -4.83 -7.79 -13.89
N LEU A 270 -6.05 -8.31 -14.01
CA LEU A 270 -7.26 -7.50 -13.82
C LEU A 270 -7.30 -6.94 -12.40
N SER A 271 -8.00 -5.84 -12.18
CA SER A 271 -8.32 -5.40 -10.81
C SER A 271 -9.28 -6.37 -10.11
N GLU A 272 -9.32 -6.35 -8.78
CA GLU A 272 -10.26 -7.16 -7.98
C GLU A 272 -11.72 -6.97 -8.43
N ASN A 273 -12.13 -5.72 -8.65
CA ASN A 273 -13.48 -5.38 -9.14
C ASN A 273 -13.78 -5.96 -10.53
N GLU A 274 -12.78 -6.02 -11.42
CA GLU A 274 -12.93 -6.59 -12.76
C GLU A 274 -13.04 -8.11 -12.71
N ARG A 275 -12.21 -8.77 -11.89
CA ARG A 275 -12.30 -10.23 -11.67
C ARG A 275 -13.65 -10.61 -11.09
N ALA A 276 -14.11 -9.90 -10.05
CA ALA A 276 -15.41 -10.14 -9.43
C ALA A 276 -16.56 -9.97 -10.44
N TYR A 277 -16.52 -8.90 -11.25
CA TYR A 277 -17.51 -8.68 -12.30
C TYR A 277 -17.51 -9.80 -13.37
N VAL A 278 -16.33 -10.26 -13.82
CA VAL A 278 -16.23 -11.39 -14.76
C VAL A 278 -16.80 -12.68 -14.15
N ALA A 279 -16.48 -12.94 -12.89
CA ALA A 279 -16.97 -14.10 -12.16
C ALA A 279 -18.51 -14.09 -12.07
N GLU A 280 -19.09 -12.98 -11.65
CA GLU A 280 -20.54 -12.78 -11.55
C GLU A 280 -21.23 -12.98 -12.91
N GLN A 281 -20.70 -12.39 -13.98
CA GLN A 281 -21.26 -12.54 -15.33
C GLN A 281 -21.22 -13.98 -15.86
N LEU A 282 -20.14 -14.72 -15.58
CA LEU A 282 -20.06 -16.14 -15.94
C LEU A 282 -21.02 -16.99 -15.09
N ALA A 283 -21.17 -16.65 -13.80
CA ALA A 283 -22.10 -17.32 -12.91
C ALA A 283 -23.57 -17.10 -13.32
N GLU A 284 -23.95 -15.87 -13.65
CA GLU A 284 -25.29 -15.54 -14.17
C GLU A 284 -25.64 -16.33 -15.44
N ARG A 285 -24.65 -16.51 -16.33
CA ARG A 285 -24.79 -17.27 -17.58
C ARG A 285 -24.66 -18.77 -17.41
N ARG A 286 -24.28 -19.22 -16.21
CA ARG A 286 -23.98 -20.63 -15.89
C ARG A 286 -22.87 -21.23 -16.75
N ASP A 287 -21.90 -20.41 -17.18
CA ASP A 287 -20.71 -20.86 -17.89
C ASP A 287 -19.67 -21.37 -16.88
N TRP A 288 -20.04 -22.47 -16.22
CA TRP A 288 -19.32 -22.99 -15.07
C TRP A 288 -17.93 -23.53 -15.41
N ASP A 289 -17.78 -24.19 -16.57
CA ASP A 289 -16.49 -24.72 -16.99
C ASP A 289 -15.46 -23.58 -17.13
N ARG A 290 -15.88 -22.45 -17.72
CA ARG A 290 -15.03 -21.26 -17.86
C ARG A 290 -14.79 -20.56 -16.53
N LEU A 291 -15.83 -20.38 -15.71
CA LEU A 291 -15.69 -19.79 -14.37
C LEU A 291 -14.66 -20.56 -13.53
N TRP A 292 -14.74 -21.91 -13.53
CA TRP A 292 -13.83 -22.78 -12.80
C TRP A 292 -12.37 -22.57 -13.21
N SER A 293 -12.10 -22.48 -14.53
CA SER A 293 -10.75 -22.23 -15.02
C SER A 293 -10.16 -20.89 -14.54
N LEU A 294 -11.01 -19.87 -14.32
CA LEU A 294 -10.61 -18.56 -13.82
C LEU A 294 -10.51 -18.53 -12.29
N THR A 295 -11.33 -19.31 -11.57
CA THR A 295 -11.29 -19.42 -10.10
C THR A 295 -9.90 -19.76 -9.59
N LEU A 296 -9.17 -20.63 -10.29
CA LEU A 296 -7.80 -21.03 -9.92
C LEU A 296 -6.72 -19.97 -10.22
N LEU A 297 -7.09 -18.90 -10.90
CA LEU A 297 -6.22 -17.76 -11.20
C LEU A 297 -6.47 -16.57 -10.26
N MET A 298 -7.58 -16.58 -9.52
CA MET A 298 -7.97 -15.55 -8.55
C MET A 298 -7.10 -15.61 -7.27
N SER A 299 -7.23 -14.62 -6.40
CA SER A 299 -6.65 -14.73 -5.04
C SER A 299 -7.34 -15.85 -4.27
N LEU A 300 -6.69 -16.41 -3.24
CA LEU A 300 -7.29 -17.51 -2.47
C LEU A 300 -8.66 -17.15 -1.86
N PRO A 301 -8.87 -15.94 -1.27
CA PRO A 301 -10.18 -15.56 -0.75
C PRO A 301 -11.25 -15.43 -1.85
N GLU A 302 -10.90 -14.83 -2.99
CA GLU A 302 -11.78 -14.72 -4.16
C GLU A 302 -12.16 -16.13 -4.67
N ALA A 303 -11.20 -17.05 -4.77
CA ALA A 303 -11.43 -18.40 -5.26
C ALA A 303 -12.40 -19.18 -4.36
N VAL A 304 -12.27 -19.06 -3.03
CA VAL A 304 -13.19 -19.66 -2.06
C VAL A 304 -14.59 -19.05 -2.19
N GLN A 305 -14.69 -17.72 -2.29
CA GLN A 305 -15.96 -17.03 -2.48
C GLN A 305 -16.66 -17.46 -3.78
N THR A 306 -15.93 -17.52 -4.89
CA THR A 306 -16.48 -17.95 -6.18
C THR A 306 -16.90 -19.42 -6.16
N ALA A 307 -16.22 -20.30 -5.41
CA ALA A 307 -16.61 -21.71 -5.28
C ALA A 307 -18.03 -21.90 -4.71
N ASP A 308 -18.52 -20.95 -3.90
CA ASP A 308 -19.88 -20.97 -3.36
C ASP A 308 -20.96 -20.65 -4.42
N GLU A 309 -20.60 -19.96 -5.50
CA GLU A 309 -21.54 -19.50 -6.54
C GLU A 309 -21.97 -20.62 -7.51
N PHE A 310 -21.21 -21.70 -7.62
CA PHE A 310 -21.44 -22.79 -8.60
C PHE A 310 -22.71 -23.64 -8.35
N GLY A 311 -23.42 -23.45 -7.23
CA GLY A 311 -24.62 -24.22 -6.91
C GLY A 311 -24.36 -25.74 -6.89
N ASP A 312 -25.06 -26.49 -7.75
CA ASP A 312 -24.94 -27.95 -7.87
C ASP A 312 -23.91 -28.42 -8.93
N TRP A 313 -23.32 -27.51 -9.71
CA TRP A 313 -22.34 -27.88 -10.72
C TRP A 313 -21.03 -28.38 -10.07
N ARG A 314 -20.38 -29.35 -10.70
CA ARG A 314 -19.08 -29.90 -10.29
C ARG A 314 -18.19 -30.16 -11.51
N PRO A 315 -16.86 -29.99 -11.41
CA PRO A 315 -15.95 -30.42 -12.47
C PRO A 315 -16.05 -31.93 -12.74
N LYS A 316 -15.74 -32.33 -13.97
CA LYS A 316 -15.82 -33.74 -14.40
C LYS A 316 -14.58 -34.55 -14.01
N ASP A 317 -13.41 -33.92 -14.02
CA ASP A 317 -12.15 -34.56 -13.66
C ASP A 317 -12.07 -34.77 -12.14
N GLU A 318 -11.46 -35.88 -11.72
CA GLU A 318 -11.38 -36.26 -10.30
C GLU A 318 -10.46 -35.31 -9.52
N ASP A 319 -9.34 -34.90 -10.11
CA ASP A 319 -8.41 -33.97 -9.48
C ASP A 319 -9.04 -32.58 -9.38
N ASP A 320 -9.71 -32.10 -10.44
CA ASP A 320 -10.49 -30.85 -10.40
C ASP A 320 -11.55 -30.89 -9.29
N ARG A 321 -12.32 -31.99 -9.22
CA ARG A 321 -13.38 -32.15 -8.23
C ARG A 321 -12.84 -32.10 -6.80
N ARG A 322 -11.67 -32.69 -6.54
CA ARG A 322 -11.03 -32.63 -5.21
C ARG A 322 -10.69 -31.19 -4.82
N VAL A 323 -10.10 -30.41 -5.73
CA VAL A 323 -9.75 -28.99 -5.47
C VAL A 323 -11.02 -28.17 -5.26
N PHE A 324 -12.04 -28.37 -6.11
CA PHE A 324 -13.34 -27.72 -5.99
C PHE A 324 -14.02 -27.99 -4.65
N GLU A 325 -14.07 -29.25 -4.22
CA GLU A 325 -14.66 -29.64 -2.95
C GLU A 325 -13.89 -29.07 -1.76
N ALA A 326 -12.55 -28.97 -1.85
CA ALA A 326 -11.74 -28.32 -0.83
C ALA A 326 -12.00 -26.81 -0.73
N LEU A 327 -12.10 -26.10 -1.87
CA LEU A 327 -12.43 -24.67 -1.90
C LEU A 327 -13.81 -24.41 -1.30
N ARG A 328 -14.82 -25.19 -1.69
CA ARG A 328 -16.19 -25.06 -1.19
C ARG A 328 -16.36 -25.44 0.28
N ALA A 329 -15.51 -26.32 0.80
CA ALA A 329 -15.53 -26.70 2.21
C ALA A 329 -14.82 -25.69 3.13
N ALA A 330 -14.04 -24.78 2.56
CA ALA A 330 -13.28 -23.80 3.31
C ALA A 330 -14.18 -22.68 3.88
N ASP A 331 -13.86 -22.19 5.07
CA ASP A 331 -14.51 -21.01 5.64
C ASP A 331 -13.94 -19.74 4.99
N SER A 332 -14.72 -19.09 4.13
CA SER A 332 -14.34 -17.88 3.40
C SER A 332 -13.89 -16.73 4.33
N ILE A 333 -14.51 -16.59 5.51
CA ILE A 333 -14.16 -15.55 6.49
C ILE A 333 -12.81 -15.88 7.13
N ALA A 334 -12.56 -17.15 7.47
CA ALA A 334 -11.28 -17.57 8.05
C ALA A 334 -10.13 -17.41 7.05
N VAL A 335 -10.34 -17.83 5.79
CA VAL A 335 -9.36 -17.67 4.70
C VAL A 335 -9.08 -16.19 4.42
N GLY A 336 -10.12 -15.36 4.32
CA GLY A 336 -9.96 -13.90 4.12
C GLY A 336 -9.14 -13.26 5.25
N ARG A 337 -9.46 -13.55 6.51
CA ARG A 337 -8.70 -13.05 7.67
C ARG A 337 -7.25 -13.52 7.68
N PHE A 338 -6.98 -14.76 7.29
CA PHE A 338 -5.62 -15.28 7.18
C PHE A 338 -4.81 -14.50 6.12
N VAL A 339 -5.38 -14.29 4.93
CA VAL A 339 -4.73 -13.55 3.85
C VAL A 339 -4.52 -12.08 4.21
N GLU A 340 -5.52 -11.40 4.76
CA GLU A 340 -5.41 -10.02 5.26
C GLU A 340 -4.33 -9.89 6.33
N ALA A 341 -4.32 -10.80 7.31
CA ALA A 341 -3.36 -10.79 8.40
C ALA A 341 -1.92 -10.95 7.89
N LEU A 342 -1.71 -11.84 6.90
CA LEU A 342 -0.39 -12.11 6.34
C LEU A 342 0.08 -11.03 5.34
N ALA A 343 -0.85 -10.44 4.57
CA ALA A 343 -0.56 -9.35 3.63
C ALA A 343 -0.29 -8.00 4.33
N GLY A 344 -0.46 -7.94 5.65
CA GLY A 344 -0.27 -6.70 6.42
C GLY A 344 -1.43 -5.70 6.27
N VAL A 345 -2.56 -6.11 5.68
CA VAL A 345 -3.70 -5.23 5.41
C VAL A 345 -4.67 -5.26 6.59
N GLY A 346 -4.87 -4.10 7.22
CA GLY A 346 -5.88 -3.91 8.26
C GLY A 346 -5.34 -3.86 9.70
N PRO A 347 -6.22 -3.61 10.68
CA PRO A 347 -5.84 -3.40 12.07
C PRO A 347 -5.40 -4.70 12.78
N PHE A 348 -5.54 -5.85 12.14
CA PHE A 348 -5.26 -7.18 12.68
C PHE A 348 -4.05 -7.88 12.03
N SER A 349 -3.21 -7.14 11.30
CA SER A 349 -2.01 -7.68 10.62
C SER A 349 -1.09 -8.40 11.62
N SER A 350 -1.17 -9.71 11.67
CA SER A 350 -0.36 -10.50 12.58
C SER A 350 0.10 -11.76 11.89
N LEU A 351 1.34 -12.15 12.17
CA LEU A 351 1.88 -13.37 11.65
C LEU A 351 1.11 -14.59 12.18
N PRO A 352 1.02 -15.68 11.40
CA PRO A 352 0.54 -16.96 11.89
C PRO A 352 1.24 -17.29 13.19
N ARG A 353 0.45 -17.54 14.23
CA ARG A 353 0.95 -17.78 15.58
C ARG A 353 0.19 -18.86 16.27
N THR A 354 0.92 -19.62 17.07
CA THR A 354 0.34 -20.51 18.07
C THR A 354 0.56 -19.94 19.45
N ARG A 355 -0.51 -19.93 20.24
CA ARG A 355 -0.47 -19.52 21.63
C ARG A 355 -0.38 -20.74 22.52
N ILE A 356 0.57 -20.73 23.45
CA ILE A 356 0.69 -21.73 24.51
C ILE A 356 0.52 -21.06 25.87
N TRP A 357 0.01 -21.82 26.83
CA TRP A 357 -0.12 -21.41 28.22
C TRP A 357 0.66 -22.38 29.10
N PRO A 358 1.94 -22.11 29.38
CA PRO A 358 2.68 -22.90 30.34
C PRO A 358 1.97 -22.84 31.71
N THR A 359 1.60 -24.00 32.22
CA THR A 359 0.97 -24.16 33.53
C THR A 359 1.87 -24.92 34.48
N ASP A 360 1.71 -24.66 35.77
CA ASP A 360 2.37 -25.46 36.80
C ASP A 360 1.65 -26.81 37.03
N THR A 361 2.14 -27.59 38.00
CA THR A 361 1.54 -28.87 38.41
C THR A 361 0.09 -28.74 38.93
N GLY A 362 -0.35 -27.52 39.28
CA GLY A 362 -1.70 -27.20 39.72
C GLY A 362 -2.54 -26.47 38.66
N GLU A 363 -2.14 -26.53 37.38
CA GLU A 363 -2.80 -25.89 36.24
C GLU A 363 -2.87 -24.35 36.34
N GLN A 364 -2.05 -23.71 37.17
CA GLN A 364 -1.99 -22.25 37.26
C GLN A 364 -1.08 -21.69 36.16
N PRO A 365 -1.49 -20.61 35.46
CA PRO A 365 -0.65 -19.96 34.45
C PRO A 365 0.67 -19.46 35.03
N ILE A 366 1.77 -19.70 34.32
CA ILE A 366 3.10 -19.26 34.70
C ILE A 366 3.41 -17.94 33.99
N ALA A 367 3.63 -16.85 34.74
CA ALA A 367 4.09 -15.59 34.17
C ALA A 367 5.53 -15.73 33.64
N VAL A 368 5.69 -15.91 32.33
CA VAL A 368 6.99 -16.11 31.68
C VAL A 368 7.81 -14.82 31.65
N HIS A 369 9.09 -14.94 31.99
CA HIS A 369 10.06 -13.85 32.07
C HIS A 369 11.31 -14.06 31.20
N ALA A 370 11.60 -15.30 30.84
CA ALA A 370 12.69 -15.64 29.94
C ALA A 370 12.31 -16.85 29.07
N LEU A 371 12.84 -16.86 27.85
CA LEU A 371 12.57 -17.84 26.80
C LEU A 371 13.89 -18.20 26.12
N ASP A 372 14.10 -19.48 25.79
CA ASP A 372 15.16 -19.89 24.88
C ASP A 372 14.75 -21.14 24.08
N PHE A 373 15.04 -21.13 22.78
CA PHE A 373 14.76 -22.27 21.90
C PHE A 373 15.86 -23.31 21.99
N ALA A 374 15.49 -24.59 21.91
CA ALA A 374 16.44 -25.66 21.71
C ALA A 374 17.28 -25.45 20.43
N PRO A 375 18.49 -26.03 20.35
CA PRO A 375 19.37 -25.93 19.18
C PRO A 375 18.70 -26.32 17.84
N ASP A 376 17.79 -27.28 17.87
CA ASP A 376 17.04 -27.76 16.71
C ASP A 376 15.74 -26.99 16.44
N GLY A 377 15.36 -26.07 17.35
CA GLY A 377 14.13 -25.30 17.29
C GLY A 377 12.86 -26.09 17.62
N THR A 378 12.96 -27.34 18.07
CA THR A 378 11.79 -28.22 18.31
C THR A 378 11.20 -28.08 19.71
N GLN A 379 11.97 -27.55 20.66
CA GLN A 379 11.53 -27.30 22.03
C GLN A 379 11.75 -25.83 22.42
N LEU A 380 10.95 -25.35 23.36
CA LEU A 380 11.05 -24.02 23.94
C LEU A 380 11.20 -24.14 25.45
N ALA A 381 12.35 -23.71 25.96
CA ALA A 381 12.56 -23.54 27.39
C ALA A 381 12.00 -22.20 27.84
N PHE A 382 11.38 -22.18 29.01
CA PHE A 382 10.86 -20.98 29.63
C PHE A 382 11.23 -20.92 31.11
N ALA A 383 11.30 -19.71 31.63
CA ALA A 383 11.47 -19.42 33.05
C ALA A 383 10.46 -18.36 33.46
N GLY A 384 9.83 -18.54 34.61
CA GLY A 384 8.74 -17.68 35.03
C GLY A 384 8.35 -17.77 36.50
N ARG A 385 7.17 -17.21 36.79
CA ARG A 385 6.59 -17.17 38.11
C ARG A 385 5.14 -17.67 38.09
N GLY A 386 4.91 -18.82 38.69
CA GLY A 386 3.59 -19.27 39.13
C GLY A 386 3.43 -19.02 40.64
N PRO A 387 2.80 -19.95 41.39
CA PRO A 387 2.85 -19.99 42.86
C PRO A 387 4.28 -20.02 43.41
N ARG A 388 5.15 -20.72 42.67
CA ARG A 388 6.59 -20.80 42.90
C ARG A 388 7.35 -20.30 41.67
N HIS A 389 8.66 -20.14 41.82
CA HIS A 389 9.54 -19.86 40.69
C HIS A 389 9.80 -21.17 39.96
N CYS A 390 9.68 -21.14 38.64
CA CYS A 390 9.76 -22.35 37.85
C CYS A 390 10.53 -22.13 36.55
N ALA A 391 11.03 -23.23 36.02
CA ALA A 391 11.55 -23.34 34.66
C ALA A 391 11.03 -24.63 34.04
N GLY A 392 10.75 -24.61 32.75
CA GLY A 392 10.18 -25.75 32.05
C GLY A 392 10.57 -25.80 30.58
N ILE A 393 10.24 -26.91 29.93
CA ILE A 393 10.44 -27.16 28.50
C ILE A 393 9.11 -27.58 27.89
N VAL A 394 8.71 -26.92 26.82
CA VAL A 394 7.56 -27.28 26.00
C VAL A 394 8.06 -27.88 24.69
N ASP A 395 7.53 -29.03 24.31
CA ASP A 395 7.70 -29.58 22.95
C ASP A 395 6.79 -28.82 21.99
N LEU A 396 7.35 -28.29 20.92
CA LEU A 396 6.62 -27.47 19.96
C LEU A 396 5.86 -28.30 18.92
N GLY A 397 6.17 -29.59 18.79
CA GLY A 397 5.46 -30.54 17.94
C GLY A 397 4.09 -30.92 18.51
N SER A 398 4.05 -31.26 19.79
CA SER A 398 2.84 -31.62 20.51
C SER A 398 2.20 -30.45 21.27
N LEU A 399 2.92 -29.34 21.43
CA LEU A 399 2.56 -28.20 22.30
C LEU A 399 2.34 -28.62 23.76
N THR A 400 3.04 -29.66 24.22
CA THR A 400 2.92 -30.18 25.58
C THR A 400 4.14 -29.85 26.43
N LEU A 401 3.91 -29.60 27.72
CA LEU A 401 4.96 -29.49 28.72
C LEU A 401 5.68 -30.84 28.88
N VAL A 402 6.97 -30.88 28.57
CA VAL A 402 7.82 -32.08 28.67
C VAL A 402 8.46 -32.19 30.05
N TRP A 403 8.92 -31.05 30.58
CA TRP A 403 9.65 -30.98 31.83
C TRP A 403 9.33 -29.68 32.58
N LEU A 404 9.27 -29.75 33.90
CA LEU A 404 9.03 -28.61 34.78
C LEU A 404 9.76 -28.82 36.11
N ASP A 405 10.56 -27.84 36.50
CA ASP A 405 11.05 -27.65 37.88
C ASP A 405 10.31 -26.46 38.48
N ASP A 406 9.47 -26.71 39.48
CA ASP A 406 8.68 -25.71 40.20
C ASP A 406 9.23 -25.37 41.59
N ASP A 407 10.44 -25.82 41.93
CA ASP A 407 11.06 -25.61 43.25
C ASP A 407 12.32 -24.73 43.18
N LEU A 408 12.37 -23.80 42.23
CA LEU A 408 13.49 -22.87 42.15
C LEU A 408 13.49 -21.92 43.36
N PRO A 409 14.63 -21.74 44.04
CA PRO A 409 14.71 -20.96 45.27
C PRO A 409 14.51 -19.45 45.04
N HIS A 410 14.69 -18.99 43.80
CA HIS A 410 14.66 -17.58 43.41
C HIS A 410 14.01 -17.44 42.03
N PRO A 411 13.50 -16.24 41.68
CA PRO A 411 12.98 -16.00 40.34
C PRO A 411 14.05 -16.29 39.28
N ALA A 412 13.73 -17.17 38.35
CA ALA A 412 14.54 -17.40 37.17
C ALA A 412 14.44 -16.19 36.23
N GLN A 413 15.57 -15.55 35.96
CA GLN A 413 15.64 -14.31 35.18
C GLN A 413 16.20 -14.53 33.78
N ARG A 414 16.98 -15.60 33.58
CA ARG A 414 17.59 -15.96 32.31
C ARG A 414 17.63 -17.47 32.18
N ILE A 415 17.57 -17.92 30.94
CA ILE A 415 17.57 -19.33 30.59
C ILE A 415 18.36 -19.52 29.30
N ALA A 416 19.08 -20.64 29.18
CA ALA A 416 19.66 -21.10 27.93
C ALA A 416 19.36 -22.59 27.73
N HIS A 417 18.71 -22.94 26.62
CA HIS A 417 18.37 -24.30 26.27
C HIS A 417 19.58 -24.99 25.63
N LEU A 418 20.10 -26.04 26.27
CA LEU A 418 21.30 -26.74 25.80
C LEU A 418 20.99 -27.89 24.84
N GLY A 419 19.73 -28.32 24.79
CA GLY A 419 19.23 -29.40 23.94
C GLY A 419 19.01 -30.69 24.74
N SER A 420 18.21 -31.61 24.22
CA SER A 420 17.93 -32.93 24.85
C SER A 420 17.56 -32.79 26.33
N ASP A 421 16.51 -31.99 26.59
CA ASP A 421 15.91 -31.73 27.89
C ASP A 421 16.82 -31.04 28.93
N ALA A 422 18.00 -30.55 28.52
CA ALA A 422 18.93 -29.84 29.39
C ALA A 422 18.87 -28.31 29.18
N MET A 423 19.00 -27.56 30.27
CA MET A 423 19.03 -26.11 30.28
C MET A 423 19.96 -25.55 31.37
N ILE A 424 20.35 -24.29 31.20
CA ILE A 424 20.93 -23.46 32.26
C ILE A 424 19.89 -22.45 32.71
N VAL A 425 19.69 -22.36 34.02
CA VAL A 425 18.77 -21.40 34.63
C VAL A 425 19.55 -20.49 35.57
N VAL A 426 19.37 -19.18 35.40
CA VAL A 426 19.91 -18.18 36.32
C VAL A 426 18.80 -17.72 37.26
N ALA A 427 18.85 -18.18 38.51
CA ALA A 427 17.86 -17.89 39.55
C ALA A 427 18.48 -17.00 40.63
N GLY A 428 18.17 -15.70 40.61
CA GLY A 428 18.80 -14.71 41.46
C GLY A 428 20.31 -14.59 41.19
N LYS A 429 21.14 -14.99 42.15
CA LYS A 429 22.62 -15.02 42.03
C LYS A 429 23.15 -16.44 41.96
N ARG A 430 22.38 -17.40 41.44
CA ARG A 430 22.82 -18.78 41.30
C ARG A 430 22.65 -19.24 39.87
N ILE A 431 23.57 -20.08 39.43
CA ILE A 431 23.54 -20.71 38.11
C ILE A 431 23.22 -22.19 38.35
N HIS A 432 22.09 -22.61 37.82
CA HIS A 432 21.58 -23.97 37.91
C HIS A 432 21.73 -24.65 36.56
N TYR A 433 22.13 -25.91 36.59
CA TYR A 433 22.00 -26.84 35.48
C TYR A 433 20.80 -27.72 35.78
N ALA A 434 19.85 -27.78 34.87
CA ALA A 434 18.68 -28.62 35.00
C ALA A 434 18.57 -29.55 33.80
N ASP A 435 18.26 -30.81 34.08
CA ASP A 435 17.96 -31.84 33.09
C ASP A 435 16.91 -32.81 33.67
N GLU A 436 16.66 -33.91 32.95
CA GLU A 436 15.75 -34.98 33.40
C GLU A 436 16.13 -35.62 34.75
N SER A 437 17.40 -35.54 35.17
CA SER A 437 17.88 -36.08 36.45
C SER A 437 17.66 -35.12 37.62
N GLY A 438 17.26 -33.88 37.32
CA GLY A 438 16.92 -32.83 38.29
C GLY A 438 17.80 -31.60 38.17
N THR A 439 17.61 -30.68 39.11
CA THR A 439 18.29 -29.38 39.12
C THR A 439 19.46 -29.38 40.10
N ARG A 440 20.66 -29.04 39.61
CA ARG A 440 21.87 -28.91 40.43
C ARG A 440 22.50 -27.53 40.27
N ALA A 441 22.97 -26.95 41.38
CA ALA A 441 23.71 -25.71 41.32
C ALA A 441 25.11 -25.97 40.73
N LEU A 442 25.46 -25.25 39.66
CA LEU A 442 26.82 -25.25 39.11
C LEU A 442 27.70 -24.25 39.86
N TYR A 443 27.09 -23.18 40.37
CA TYR A 443 27.81 -22.08 40.99
C TYR A 443 26.90 -21.36 42.00
N ASP A 444 27.25 -21.49 43.29
CA ASP A 444 26.42 -21.02 44.41
C ASP A 444 26.64 -19.56 44.80
N GLN A 445 27.75 -18.95 44.36
CA GLN A 445 28.10 -17.55 44.61
C GLN A 445 28.75 -16.83 43.42
N PRO A 446 28.19 -16.88 42.19
CA PRO A 446 28.50 -15.82 41.25
C PRO A 446 28.14 -14.48 41.90
N GLY A 447 28.90 -13.44 41.58
CA GLY A 447 28.39 -12.10 41.81
C GLY A 447 27.16 -11.85 40.93
N ASP A 448 26.88 -10.61 40.58
CA ASP A 448 25.75 -10.33 39.69
C ASP A 448 25.96 -11.05 38.34
N VAL A 449 25.00 -11.89 37.93
CA VAL A 449 24.94 -12.54 36.61
C VAL A 449 24.16 -11.63 35.68
N ARG A 450 24.63 -11.44 34.44
CA ARG A 450 24.01 -10.55 33.45
C ARG A 450 23.31 -11.31 32.35
N ASP A 451 24.00 -12.31 31.80
CA ASP A 451 23.49 -13.09 30.69
C ASP A 451 23.97 -14.52 30.74
N VAL A 452 23.20 -15.38 30.09
CA VAL A 452 23.55 -16.75 29.75
C VAL A 452 23.16 -16.99 28.31
N GLU A 453 24.09 -17.52 27.53
CA GLU A 453 23.88 -17.77 26.11
C GLU A 453 24.44 -19.13 25.71
N ARG A 454 23.80 -19.77 24.73
CA ARG A 454 24.30 -21.01 24.14
C ARG A 454 25.46 -20.69 23.18
N ILE A 455 26.45 -21.56 23.12
CA ILE A 455 27.56 -21.49 22.15
C ILE A 455 27.70 -22.80 21.39
N ALA A 456 28.57 -22.80 20.38
CA ALA A 456 28.86 -23.96 19.56
C ALA A 456 29.43 -25.11 20.40
N GLY A 457 29.04 -26.33 20.07
CA GLY A 457 29.49 -27.54 20.73
C GLY A 457 28.42 -28.20 21.60
N ASP A 458 28.68 -29.45 21.99
CA ASP A 458 27.72 -30.27 22.72
C ASP A 458 27.38 -29.67 24.09
N ARG A 459 26.16 -29.14 24.21
CA ARG A 459 25.60 -28.53 25.42
C ARG A 459 26.53 -27.49 26.06
N ALA A 460 27.19 -26.69 25.21
CA ALA A 460 28.10 -25.65 25.64
C ALA A 460 27.37 -24.30 25.81
N PHE A 461 27.80 -23.52 26.79
CA PHE A 461 27.21 -22.23 27.10
C PHE A 461 28.23 -21.26 27.67
N ILE A 462 27.87 -19.97 27.64
CA ILE A 462 28.57 -18.91 28.33
C ILE A 462 27.71 -18.28 29.39
N VAL A 463 28.35 -17.81 30.46
CA VAL A 463 27.71 -16.97 31.49
C VAL A 463 28.54 -15.73 31.69
N THR A 464 27.92 -14.56 31.58
CA THR A 464 28.58 -13.29 31.90
C THR A 464 28.23 -12.90 33.34
N ALA A 465 29.19 -12.97 34.25
CA ALA A 465 28.98 -12.71 35.68
C ALA A 465 30.17 -12.00 36.34
N LYS A 466 29.93 -11.36 37.48
CA LYS A 466 31.03 -10.85 38.32
C LYS A 466 31.84 -12.00 38.91
N ASN A 467 33.15 -11.91 38.79
CA ASN A 467 34.07 -12.88 39.38
C ASN A 467 34.12 -12.70 40.92
N PRO A 468 33.85 -13.73 41.73
CA PRO A 468 33.91 -13.59 43.19
C PRO A 468 35.34 -13.40 43.72
N GLU A 469 36.35 -13.92 43.02
CA GLU A 469 37.77 -13.72 43.38
C GLU A 469 38.22 -12.28 43.12
N VAL A 470 37.61 -11.63 42.11
CA VAL A 470 37.89 -10.24 41.74
C VAL A 470 36.55 -9.50 41.58
N PRO A 471 35.92 -9.04 42.68
CA PRO A 471 34.55 -8.51 42.66
C PRO A 471 34.31 -7.31 41.74
N ALA A 472 35.39 -6.60 41.35
CA ALA A 472 35.35 -5.47 40.43
C ALA A 472 35.46 -5.86 38.95
N ALA A 473 35.75 -7.14 38.64
CA ALA A 473 35.93 -7.64 37.30
C ALA A 473 34.73 -8.50 36.86
N TRP A 474 34.27 -8.24 35.65
CA TRP A 474 33.33 -9.11 34.95
C TRP A 474 34.10 -10.17 34.17
N THR A 475 33.58 -11.39 34.19
CA THR A 475 34.15 -12.57 33.53
C THR A 475 33.09 -13.21 32.65
N VAL A 476 33.52 -13.69 31.48
CA VAL A 476 32.75 -14.65 30.68
C VAL A 476 33.22 -16.04 31.12
N PHE A 477 32.33 -16.79 31.74
CA PHE A 477 32.55 -18.19 32.06
C PHE A 477 32.07 -19.04 30.89
N THR A 478 32.82 -20.09 30.58
CA THR A 478 32.38 -21.15 29.65
C THR A 478 32.00 -22.38 30.47
N GLY A 479 30.93 -23.04 30.07
CA GLY A 479 30.44 -24.27 30.69
C GLY A 479 30.07 -25.32 29.65
N ARG A 480 29.98 -26.56 30.11
CA ARG A 480 29.49 -27.72 29.34
C ARG A 480 28.56 -28.54 30.21
N SER A 481 27.75 -29.40 29.59
CA SER A 481 26.98 -30.42 30.29
C SER A 481 27.82 -31.14 31.34
N GLY A 482 27.32 -31.27 32.57
CA GLY A 482 28.05 -32.00 33.61
C GLY A 482 29.13 -31.18 34.36
N GLY A 483 29.76 -30.20 33.72
CA GLY A 483 31.07 -29.65 34.13
C GLY A 483 31.07 -28.37 34.97
N HIS A 484 32.27 -28.01 35.47
CA HIS A 484 32.53 -26.76 36.17
C HIS A 484 32.61 -25.56 35.20
N LEU A 485 32.20 -24.38 35.67
CA LEU A 485 32.42 -23.13 34.97
C LEU A 485 33.91 -22.79 34.93
N SER A 486 34.43 -22.47 33.74
CA SER A 486 35.81 -22.06 33.54
C SER A 486 35.88 -20.62 33.04
N ASP A 487 36.72 -19.77 33.64
CA ASP A 487 36.97 -18.40 33.17
C ASP A 487 37.60 -18.46 31.77
N SER A 488 36.94 -17.85 30.78
CA SER A 488 37.44 -17.85 29.39
C SER A 488 38.66 -16.97 29.19
N GLY A 489 38.98 -16.08 30.14
CA GLY A 489 40.03 -15.08 30.02
C GLY A 489 39.71 -13.91 29.08
N MET A 490 38.59 -13.96 28.35
CA MET A 490 38.26 -13.00 27.28
C MET A 490 38.21 -11.55 27.76
N LEU A 491 37.65 -11.30 28.96
CA LEU A 491 37.49 -9.94 29.49
C LEU A 491 38.71 -9.42 30.26
N ARG A 492 39.70 -10.27 30.59
CA ARG A 492 40.87 -9.86 31.40
C ARG A 492 41.76 -8.84 30.69
N VAL A 493 41.72 -8.80 29.36
CA VAL A 493 42.62 -7.99 28.52
C VAL A 493 42.09 -6.57 28.28
N GLN A 494 40.83 -6.27 28.63
CA GLN A 494 40.07 -5.18 28.00
C GLN A 494 39.51 -4.11 28.97
N GLY A 495 40.24 -3.70 30.00
CA GLY A 495 39.82 -2.62 30.91
C GLY A 495 38.55 -2.94 31.73
N ARG A 496 37.97 -1.95 32.42
CA ARG A 496 36.73 -2.15 33.19
C ARG A 496 35.52 -2.10 32.25
N ILE A 497 34.91 -3.25 32.00
CA ILE A 497 33.63 -3.41 31.27
C ILE A 497 32.57 -3.78 32.29
N THR A 498 31.37 -3.20 32.19
CA THR A 498 30.18 -3.57 32.98
C THR A 498 29.10 -4.13 32.04
N PRO A 499 29.20 -5.40 31.61
CA PRO A 499 28.30 -5.98 30.63
C PRO A 499 26.83 -5.75 30.99
N ARG A 500 26.07 -5.31 29.98
CA ARG A 500 24.60 -5.18 30.03
C ARG A 500 23.93 -6.35 29.37
N THR A 501 24.49 -6.81 28.25
CA THR A 501 24.05 -7.98 27.51
C THR A 501 25.26 -8.67 26.89
N ALA A 502 25.14 -9.97 26.66
CA ALA A 502 26.03 -10.75 25.82
C ALA A 502 25.20 -11.43 24.75
N VAL A 503 25.70 -11.48 23.52
CA VAL A 503 25.04 -12.14 22.41
C VAL A 503 26.01 -13.03 21.67
N VAL A 504 25.47 -14.08 21.07
CA VAL A 504 26.21 -15.06 20.30
C VAL A 504 25.60 -15.12 18.90
N ASP A 505 26.42 -15.34 17.88
CA ASP A 505 25.93 -15.58 16.52
C ASP A 505 25.15 -16.91 16.42
N ALA A 506 24.48 -17.13 15.29
CA ALA A 506 23.67 -18.33 15.05
C ALA A 506 24.51 -19.63 15.09
N GLU A 507 25.78 -19.56 14.75
CA GLU A 507 26.71 -20.69 14.76
C GLU A 507 27.24 -21.02 16.16
N GLY A 508 27.12 -20.09 17.11
CA GLY A 508 27.66 -20.24 18.45
C GLY A 508 29.15 -19.91 18.56
N ARG A 509 29.74 -19.24 17.56
CA ARG A 509 31.19 -19.00 17.41
C ARG A 509 31.59 -17.63 17.91
N LEU A 510 30.99 -16.57 17.38
CA LEU A 510 31.29 -15.21 17.76
C LEU A 510 30.46 -14.79 18.97
N ILE A 511 31.12 -14.15 19.95
CA ILE A 511 30.48 -13.59 21.14
C ILE A 511 30.71 -12.09 21.15
N ALA A 512 29.65 -11.31 21.34
CA ALA A 512 29.74 -9.89 21.66
C ALA A 512 29.28 -9.64 23.09
N VAL A 513 30.15 -9.04 23.92
CA VAL A 513 29.85 -8.56 25.26
C VAL A 513 29.71 -7.04 25.20
N VAL A 514 28.52 -6.54 25.51
CA VAL A 514 28.13 -5.14 25.32
C VAL A 514 27.87 -4.49 26.68
N ASP A 515 28.64 -3.46 27.04
CA ASP A 515 28.39 -2.62 28.23
C ASP A 515 27.61 -1.36 27.83
N ASP A 516 28.24 -0.50 27.06
CA ASP A 516 27.59 0.60 26.35
C ASP A 516 28.10 0.60 24.89
N PRO A 517 27.44 1.34 23.98
CA PRO A 517 27.88 1.41 22.58
C PRO A 517 29.34 1.89 22.39
N SER A 518 29.96 2.48 23.42
CA SER A 518 31.36 2.89 23.41
C SER A 518 32.34 1.83 23.93
N ASN A 519 31.83 0.72 24.48
CA ASN A 519 32.61 -0.32 25.15
C ASN A 519 32.03 -1.71 24.85
N ILE A 520 32.36 -2.22 23.65
CA ILE A 520 31.95 -3.54 23.18
C ILE A 520 33.19 -4.41 23.00
N VAL A 521 33.12 -5.67 23.43
CA VAL A 521 34.14 -6.68 23.16
C VAL A 521 33.53 -7.77 22.30
N VAL A 522 34.08 -7.97 21.11
CA VAL A 522 33.74 -9.09 20.23
C VAL A 522 34.89 -10.09 20.25
N ALA A 523 34.56 -11.36 20.38
CA ALA A 523 35.55 -12.41 20.46
C ALA A 523 35.12 -13.64 19.68
N ASP A 524 36.09 -14.25 19.02
CA ASP A 524 35.94 -15.52 18.32
C ASP A 524 36.40 -16.66 19.24
N LEU A 525 35.49 -17.55 19.60
CA LEU A 525 35.80 -18.69 20.44
C LEU A 525 36.77 -19.69 19.78
N ALA A 526 36.78 -19.79 18.45
CA ALA A 526 37.62 -20.76 17.75
C ALA A 526 39.09 -20.36 17.81
N ASP A 527 39.39 -19.09 17.53
CA ASP A 527 40.77 -18.59 17.39
C ASP A 527 41.24 -17.78 18.62
N SER A 528 40.40 -17.66 19.65
CA SER A 528 40.65 -16.83 20.84
C SER A 528 40.96 -15.36 20.52
N ALA A 529 40.57 -14.88 19.34
CA ALA A 529 40.74 -13.49 18.93
C ALA A 529 39.76 -12.61 19.71
N VAL A 530 40.24 -11.56 20.37
CA VAL A 530 39.43 -10.63 21.16
C VAL A 530 39.66 -9.20 20.67
N ASN A 531 38.59 -8.54 20.24
CA ASN A 531 38.63 -7.18 19.72
C ASN A 531 37.72 -6.26 20.50
N LYS A 532 38.17 -5.03 20.70
CA LYS A 532 37.39 -3.99 21.33
C LYS A 532 36.85 -3.06 20.27
N LEU A 533 35.53 -3.03 20.12
CA LEU A 533 34.88 -2.06 19.25
C LEU A 533 34.67 -0.78 20.06
N SER A 534 35.21 0.32 19.55
CA SER A 534 35.02 1.66 20.12
C SER A 534 33.91 2.37 19.37
N GLY A 535 32.85 2.76 20.07
CA GLY A 535 31.80 3.60 19.51
C GLY A 535 32.21 5.09 19.42
N PRO A 536 31.46 5.91 18.66
CA PRO A 536 31.68 7.33 18.59
C PRO A 536 31.39 7.94 19.97
N GLY A 537 32.41 8.57 20.58
CA GLY A 537 32.42 8.99 21.99
C GLY A 537 31.39 10.04 22.42
N VAL A 538 30.40 10.35 21.58
CA VAL A 538 29.37 11.37 21.81
C VAL A 538 28.13 10.81 22.51
N PHE A 539 27.95 9.48 22.59
CA PHE A 539 26.69 8.90 23.07
C PHE A 539 26.86 8.00 24.31
N ARG A 540 26.58 8.56 25.49
CA ARG A 540 26.46 7.82 26.76
C ARG A 540 25.03 7.30 26.98
N ARG A 541 24.53 6.46 26.08
CA ARG A 541 23.22 5.80 26.27
C ARG A 541 23.45 4.30 26.46
N ASN A 542 22.77 3.72 27.45
CA ASN A 542 22.92 2.30 27.77
C ASN A 542 22.37 1.46 26.61
N ALA A 543 23.15 0.46 26.17
CA ALA A 543 22.65 -0.60 25.31
C ALA A 543 21.72 -1.52 26.12
N ASN A 544 20.57 -1.84 25.55
CA ASN A 544 19.57 -2.71 26.18
C ASN A 544 19.61 -4.12 25.59
N SER A 545 19.84 -4.21 24.28
CA SER A 545 19.85 -5.45 23.52
C SER A 545 20.90 -5.36 22.41
N ALA A 546 21.39 -6.50 21.96
CA ALA A 546 22.23 -6.61 20.78
C ALA A 546 21.80 -7.80 19.92
N ALA A 547 22.30 -7.88 18.70
CA ALA A 547 22.15 -9.01 17.80
C ALA A 547 23.40 -9.13 16.93
N LEU A 548 23.80 -10.36 16.61
CA LEU A 548 25.00 -10.65 15.84
C LEU A 548 24.62 -11.51 14.63
N SER A 549 24.90 -11.00 13.44
CA SER A 549 24.92 -11.78 12.20
C SER A 549 26.37 -12.13 11.83
N PRO A 550 26.60 -12.96 10.81
CA PRO A 550 27.95 -13.19 10.30
C PRO A 550 28.66 -11.90 9.90
N SER A 551 27.95 -10.92 9.32
CA SER A 551 28.54 -9.72 8.74
C SER A 551 28.42 -8.45 9.61
N ALA A 552 27.57 -8.45 10.64
CA ALA A 552 27.28 -7.25 11.42
C ALA A 552 26.88 -7.51 12.87
N LEU A 553 27.22 -6.57 13.74
CA LEU A 553 26.68 -6.44 15.10
C LEU A 553 25.72 -5.26 15.12
N VAL A 554 24.53 -5.46 15.68
CA VAL A 554 23.53 -4.41 15.89
C VAL A 554 23.28 -4.25 17.39
N CYS A 555 23.35 -3.03 17.93
CA CYS A 555 23.01 -2.74 19.33
C CYS A 555 21.86 -1.72 19.40
N GLY A 556 20.85 -2.03 20.22
CA GLY A 556 19.74 -1.15 20.52
C GLY A 556 19.91 -0.48 21.88
N THR A 557 19.57 0.81 21.94
CA THR A 557 19.67 1.62 23.16
C THR A 557 18.33 1.80 23.86
N ASN A 558 18.36 2.22 25.13
CA ASN A 558 17.14 2.57 25.89
C ASN A 558 16.32 3.70 25.26
N SER A 559 16.93 4.50 24.38
CA SER A 559 16.23 5.55 23.64
C SER A 559 15.66 5.10 22.29
N GLY A 560 15.73 3.80 21.99
CA GLY A 560 15.36 3.24 20.68
C GLY A 560 16.32 3.61 19.54
N GLY A 561 17.51 4.10 19.89
CA GLY A 561 18.62 4.28 18.96
C GLY A 561 19.23 2.94 18.60
N LEU A 562 19.40 2.63 17.31
CA LEU A 562 20.18 1.47 16.85
C LEU A 562 21.57 1.91 16.38
N HIS A 563 22.56 1.05 16.61
CA HIS A 563 23.94 1.22 16.17
C HIS A 563 24.38 -0.06 15.46
N VAL A 564 25.07 0.09 14.33
CA VAL A 564 25.57 -1.04 13.55
C VAL A 564 27.08 -0.97 13.41
N TRP A 565 27.72 -2.12 13.54
CA TRP A 565 29.13 -2.36 13.24
C TRP A 565 29.19 -3.47 12.19
N HIS A 566 29.96 -3.26 11.12
CA HIS A 566 30.15 -4.26 10.07
C HIS A 566 31.51 -4.96 10.19
N GLU A 567 31.64 -6.08 9.50
CA GLU A 567 32.88 -6.83 9.39
C GLU A 567 34.09 -6.02 8.87
N PRO A 568 35.31 -6.47 9.24
CA PRO A 568 35.59 -7.62 10.10
C PRO A 568 35.41 -7.25 11.58
N LEU A 569 34.50 -7.93 12.30
CA LEU A 569 34.24 -7.64 13.72
C LEU A 569 35.39 -8.10 14.63
N THR A 570 36.27 -8.94 14.09
CA THR A 570 37.43 -9.55 14.76
C THR A 570 38.76 -8.95 14.34
N ASN A 571 38.77 -7.82 13.61
CA ASN A 571 40.02 -7.11 13.34
C ASN A 571 40.11 -5.80 14.14
N SER A 572 41.33 -5.29 14.30
CA SER A 572 41.60 -4.06 15.05
C SER A 572 41.30 -2.78 14.26
N GLN A 573 40.66 -2.86 13.08
CA GLN A 573 40.33 -1.67 12.33
C GLN A 573 39.14 -0.97 13.01
N THR A 574 39.18 0.36 13.06
CA THR A 574 38.11 1.15 13.67
C THR A 574 36.80 0.83 12.93
N PRO A 575 35.82 0.22 13.61
CA PRO A 575 34.60 -0.16 12.94
C PRO A 575 33.85 1.12 12.52
N VAL A 576 33.24 1.08 11.34
CA VAL A 576 32.44 2.20 10.86
C VAL A 576 31.13 2.19 11.64
N THR A 577 30.89 3.29 12.34
CA THR A 577 29.62 3.48 13.04
C THR A 577 28.64 4.14 12.09
N THR A 578 27.50 3.50 11.86
CA THR A 578 26.36 4.16 11.21
C THR A 578 25.72 5.15 12.18
N HIS A 579 25.07 6.18 11.63
CA HIS A 579 24.36 7.17 12.41
C HIS A 579 23.30 6.50 13.30
N PRO A 580 23.08 6.99 14.54
CA PRO A 580 22.05 6.44 15.41
C PRO A 580 20.69 6.55 14.73
N TRP A 581 20.04 5.41 14.54
CA TRP A 581 18.67 5.34 14.06
C TRP A 581 17.72 5.51 15.22
N THR A 582 17.12 6.68 15.39
CA THR A 582 16.14 6.90 16.47
C THR A 582 14.76 6.39 16.09
N TYR A 583 14.38 5.23 16.63
CA TYR A 583 13.01 4.72 16.59
C TYR A 583 12.36 4.85 17.96
N GLY A 584 11.08 5.22 17.99
CA GLY A 584 10.39 5.74 19.19
C GLY A 584 10.28 4.79 20.39
N THR A 585 10.73 3.55 20.29
CA THR A 585 10.64 2.54 21.37
C THR A 585 11.93 1.75 21.49
N SER A 586 12.37 1.51 22.74
CA SER A 586 13.51 0.64 23.00
C SER A 586 13.15 -0.81 22.66
N PRO A 587 13.97 -1.53 21.88
CA PRO A 587 13.75 -2.95 21.64
C PRO A 587 13.94 -3.72 22.96
N ILE A 588 13.02 -4.63 23.24
CA ILE A 588 13.15 -5.60 24.34
C ILE A 588 14.08 -6.75 23.94
N HIS A 589 14.17 -7.03 22.64
CA HIS A 589 15.01 -8.07 22.07
C HIS A 589 15.42 -7.68 20.65
N LEU A 590 16.67 -7.94 20.31
CA LEU A 590 17.23 -7.86 18.98
C LEU A 590 17.75 -9.26 18.63
N ALA A 591 17.55 -9.69 17.39
CA ALA A 591 18.08 -10.95 16.91
C ALA A 591 18.43 -10.87 15.42
N TRP A 592 19.26 -11.79 14.97
CA TRP A 592 19.45 -12.09 13.56
C TRP A 592 18.56 -13.29 13.19
N SER A 593 17.84 -13.21 12.07
CA SER A 593 17.08 -14.34 11.52
C SER A 593 17.78 -14.85 10.25
N PRO A 594 18.45 -16.00 10.30
CA PRO A 594 19.01 -16.64 9.11
C PRO A 594 17.95 -16.98 8.05
N ALA A 595 16.74 -17.39 8.46
CA ALA A 595 15.66 -17.73 7.54
C ALA A 595 15.15 -16.54 6.72
N LEU A 596 15.20 -15.33 7.27
CA LEU A 596 14.79 -14.10 6.59
C LEU A 596 15.96 -13.30 6.03
N ASP A 597 17.20 -13.67 6.37
CA ASP A 597 18.42 -12.89 6.11
C ASP A 597 18.29 -11.43 6.59
N ARG A 598 17.66 -11.23 7.75
CA ARG A 598 17.35 -9.90 8.30
C ARG A 598 17.55 -9.84 9.81
N PHE A 599 17.81 -8.63 10.30
CA PHE A 599 17.75 -8.35 11.73
C PHE A 599 16.30 -8.10 12.15
N LEU A 600 15.97 -8.55 13.36
CA LEU A 600 14.66 -8.41 13.97
C LEU A 600 14.77 -7.58 15.24
N ALA A 601 13.88 -6.61 15.39
CA ALA A 601 13.70 -5.86 16.62
C ALA A 601 12.31 -6.09 17.19
N VAL A 602 12.25 -6.76 18.33
CA VAL A 602 11.01 -6.91 19.07
C VAL A 602 10.89 -5.72 20.02
N THR A 603 9.87 -4.91 19.79
CA THR A 603 9.44 -3.86 20.71
C THR A 603 8.36 -4.41 21.64
N GLY A 604 7.91 -3.62 22.62
CA GLY A 604 6.80 -4.03 23.48
C GLY A 604 5.52 -4.36 22.72
N THR A 605 5.30 -3.85 21.50
CA THR A 605 4.03 -4.00 20.78
C THR A 605 4.18 -4.38 19.30
N HIS A 606 5.39 -4.41 18.75
CA HIS A 606 5.63 -4.68 17.34
C HIS A 606 6.90 -5.49 17.14
N LEU A 607 6.91 -6.30 16.09
CA LEU A 607 8.10 -6.82 15.44
C LEU A 607 8.50 -5.86 14.32
N GLN A 608 9.74 -5.42 14.31
CA GLN A 608 10.32 -4.59 13.26
C GLN A 608 11.38 -5.40 12.52
N LEU A 609 11.27 -5.43 11.19
CA LEU A 609 12.29 -5.98 10.29
C LEU A 609 13.27 -4.87 9.95
N LEU A 610 14.56 -5.15 10.17
CA LEU A 610 15.62 -4.18 10.00
C LEU A 610 16.47 -4.53 8.78
N ASP A 611 16.47 -3.63 7.80
CA ASP A 611 17.29 -3.73 6.58
C ASP A 611 18.66 -3.12 6.87
N VAL A 612 19.51 -3.94 7.49
CA VAL A 612 20.90 -3.58 7.75
C VAL A 612 21.73 -3.91 6.51
N PRO A 613 22.48 -2.94 5.95
CA PRO A 613 23.29 -3.20 4.77
C PRO A 613 24.25 -4.39 4.99
N PRO A 614 24.43 -5.29 4.02
CA PRO A 614 25.26 -6.47 4.21
C PRO A 614 26.74 -6.13 4.38
N THR A 615 27.16 -4.98 3.83
CA THR A 615 28.55 -4.52 3.88
C THR A 615 28.63 -3.04 4.22
N ARG A 616 29.82 -2.62 4.64
CA ARG A 616 30.18 -1.23 4.89
C ARG A 616 29.94 -0.30 3.69
N ASP A 617 30.17 -0.79 2.47
CA ASP A 617 30.18 0.04 1.27
C ASP A 617 28.79 0.22 0.66
N THR A 618 27.81 -0.56 1.14
CA THR A 618 26.42 -0.41 0.76
C THR A 618 25.80 0.77 1.52
N PRO A 619 25.26 1.79 0.85
CA PRO A 619 24.63 2.92 1.53
C PRO A 619 23.46 2.42 2.39
N PRO A 620 23.30 2.93 3.62
CA PRO A 620 22.15 2.58 4.44
C PRO A 620 20.86 3.04 3.76
N PRO A 621 19.76 2.27 3.89
CA PRO A 621 18.45 2.74 3.43
C PRO A 621 18.06 4.02 4.20
N GLU A 622 17.19 4.83 3.59
CA GLU A 622 16.65 6.03 4.25
C GLU A 622 15.89 5.67 5.54
N ASP A 623 15.14 4.56 5.50
CA ASP A 623 14.48 3.95 6.65
C ASP A 623 15.04 2.53 6.86
N PRO A 624 15.80 2.27 7.95
CA PRO A 624 16.23 0.91 8.30
C PRO A 624 15.08 -0.03 8.67
N VAL A 625 13.89 0.47 9.03
CA VAL A 625 12.72 -0.37 9.31
C VAL A 625 11.96 -0.55 8.01
N SER A 626 12.15 -1.71 7.37
CA SER A 626 11.46 -2.03 6.12
C SER A 626 10.01 -2.41 6.35
N GLU A 627 9.72 -3.04 7.49
CA GLU A 627 8.39 -3.51 7.82
C GLU A 627 8.17 -3.53 9.34
N GLN A 628 6.98 -3.11 9.77
CA GLN A 628 6.58 -3.10 11.17
C GLN A 628 5.26 -3.86 11.33
N ILE A 629 5.33 -4.99 12.04
CA ILE A 629 4.23 -5.92 12.22
C ILE A 629 3.75 -5.80 13.66
N PRO A 630 2.47 -5.46 13.91
CA PRO A 630 1.97 -5.43 15.27
C PRO A 630 1.97 -6.83 15.88
N LEU A 631 2.57 -6.94 17.06
CA LEU A 631 2.42 -8.11 17.90
C LEU A 631 1.09 -7.95 18.62
N LEU A 632 0.21 -8.95 18.51
CA LEU A 632 -1.12 -8.93 19.13
C LEU A 632 -2.00 -7.77 18.70
N ALA A 633 -2.25 -7.72 17.42
CA ALA A 633 -3.18 -6.76 16.85
C ALA A 633 -4.59 -6.83 17.49
N ASP A 634 -4.93 -7.95 18.15
CA ASP A 634 -6.15 -8.17 18.93
C ASP A 634 -6.12 -7.57 20.36
N GLN A 635 -4.96 -7.18 20.89
CA GLN A 635 -4.82 -6.69 22.27
C GLN A 635 -3.90 -5.46 22.39
N PRO A 636 -4.41 -4.25 22.13
CA PRO A 636 -3.59 -3.03 22.06
C PRO A 636 -2.91 -2.59 23.38
N ARG A 637 -3.21 -3.25 24.51
CA ARG A 637 -2.60 -2.97 25.82
C ARG A 637 -1.54 -3.98 26.25
N ALA A 638 -1.50 -5.15 25.62
CA ALA A 638 -0.51 -6.17 25.91
C ALA A 638 0.89 -5.65 25.55
N ARG A 639 1.90 -6.02 26.35
CA ARG A 639 3.29 -5.59 26.13
C ARG A 639 4.24 -6.74 26.30
N ALA A 640 5.05 -7.01 25.29
CA ALA A 640 6.05 -8.06 25.35
C ALA A 640 7.05 -7.73 26.48
N SER A 641 7.30 -8.71 27.34
CA SER A 641 8.28 -8.61 28.43
C SER A 641 9.59 -9.30 28.09
N CYS A 642 9.51 -10.34 27.26
CA CYS A 642 10.63 -11.12 26.76
C CYS A 642 10.30 -11.64 25.37
N ALA A 643 11.34 -11.87 24.57
CA ALA A 643 11.22 -12.50 23.27
C ALA A 643 12.51 -13.26 22.94
N ARG A 644 12.40 -14.25 22.05
CA ARG A 644 13.54 -15.01 21.54
C ARG A 644 13.28 -15.46 20.13
N VAL A 645 14.30 -15.42 19.28
CA VAL A 645 14.28 -16.01 17.94
C VAL A 645 14.95 -17.37 17.99
N SER A 646 14.36 -18.34 17.29
CA SER A 646 14.92 -19.70 17.15
C SER A 646 16.28 -19.67 16.42
N PRO A 647 17.14 -20.69 16.60
CA PRO A 647 18.46 -20.72 15.95
C PRO A 647 18.42 -20.67 14.42
N ARG A 648 17.37 -21.22 13.81
CA ARG A 648 17.15 -21.17 12.35
C ARG A 648 16.57 -19.82 11.89
N GLY A 649 16.07 -19.00 12.81
CA GLY A 649 15.42 -17.73 12.50
C GLY A 649 14.01 -17.85 11.95
N ASP A 650 13.43 -19.05 11.95
CA ASP A 650 12.12 -19.36 11.38
C ASP A 650 10.97 -19.16 12.37
N LEU A 651 11.25 -19.25 13.67
CA LEU A 651 10.29 -19.00 14.76
C LEU A 651 10.70 -17.83 15.66
N LEU A 652 9.70 -17.11 16.17
CA LEU A 652 9.83 -16.08 17.21
C LEU A 652 8.88 -16.40 18.37
N ALA A 653 9.41 -16.58 19.59
CA ALA A 653 8.61 -16.70 20.79
C ALA A 653 8.56 -15.37 21.54
N VAL A 654 7.37 -14.95 21.99
CA VAL A 654 7.15 -13.70 22.74
C VAL A 654 6.33 -14.00 23.99
N GLY A 655 6.83 -13.57 25.16
CA GLY A 655 6.16 -13.73 26.45
C GLY A 655 5.80 -12.38 27.10
N GLY A 656 4.88 -12.43 28.08
CA GLY A 656 4.49 -11.26 28.90
C GLY A 656 3.29 -10.46 28.39
N LEU A 657 2.61 -11.01 27.39
CA LEU A 657 1.56 -10.36 26.63
C LEU A 657 0.20 -10.41 27.34
N ASP A 658 -0.21 -11.62 27.73
CA ASP A 658 -1.28 -11.92 28.68
C ASP A 658 -0.64 -12.60 29.91
N GLU A 659 -1.33 -12.62 31.07
CA GLU A 659 -0.83 -13.25 32.31
C GLU A 659 -0.49 -14.74 32.10
N GLY A 660 0.73 -15.01 31.64
CA GLY A 660 1.29 -16.34 31.41
C GLY A 660 1.20 -16.92 30.00
N ALA A 661 0.71 -16.19 29.00
CA ALA A 661 0.74 -16.68 27.62
C ALA A 661 2.12 -16.50 26.97
N VAL A 662 2.48 -17.44 26.11
CA VAL A 662 3.60 -17.33 25.16
C VAL A 662 3.06 -17.49 23.76
N ASP A 663 3.32 -16.49 22.92
CA ASP A 663 2.93 -16.49 21.51
C ASP A 663 4.14 -16.86 20.65
N ILE A 664 3.96 -17.87 19.78
CA ILE A 664 5.01 -18.39 18.89
C ILE A 664 4.61 -18.06 17.46
N TYR A 665 5.35 -17.16 16.82
CA TYR A 665 5.13 -16.70 15.47
C TYR A 665 6.00 -17.46 14.47
N VAL A 666 5.43 -17.79 13.31
CA VAL A 666 6.14 -18.39 12.17
C VAL A 666 6.68 -17.28 11.28
N LEU A 667 7.96 -16.94 11.43
CA LEU A 667 8.60 -15.83 10.73
C LEU A 667 8.74 -16.10 9.22
N THR A 668 8.94 -17.35 8.81
CA THR A 668 9.05 -17.73 7.39
C THR A 668 7.78 -17.43 6.59
N ALA A 669 6.62 -17.27 7.26
CA ALA A 669 5.39 -16.83 6.63
C ALA A 669 5.51 -15.42 6.02
N LEU A 670 6.41 -14.57 6.52
CA LEU A 670 6.68 -13.24 5.94
C LEU A 670 7.12 -13.31 4.47
N ALA A 671 7.78 -14.40 4.06
CA ALA A 671 8.14 -14.60 2.67
C ALA A 671 6.92 -14.73 1.73
N LEU A 672 5.74 -15.06 2.28
CA LEU A 672 4.48 -15.12 1.54
C LEU A 672 3.74 -13.78 1.50
N SER A 673 4.06 -12.83 2.40
CA SER A 673 3.36 -11.53 2.51
C SER A 673 3.24 -10.79 1.16
N PRO A 674 4.33 -10.68 0.34
CA PRO A 674 4.24 -10.00 -0.94
C PRO A 674 3.29 -10.66 -1.94
N TRP A 675 2.95 -11.94 -1.76
CA TRP A 675 2.26 -12.75 -2.77
C TRP A 675 0.87 -13.20 -2.34
N ILE A 676 0.61 -13.36 -1.04
CA ILE A 676 -0.58 -14.05 -0.55
C ILE A 676 -1.91 -13.36 -0.94
N ALA A 677 -1.90 -12.04 -1.07
CA ALA A 677 -3.04 -11.25 -1.56
C ALA A 677 -3.12 -11.18 -3.08
N HIS A 678 -2.07 -11.59 -3.80
CA HIS A 678 -2.06 -11.58 -5.25
C HIS A 678 -2.83 -12.78 -5.81
N PRO A 679 -3.32 -12.66 -7.05
CA PRO A 679 -4.00 -13.77 -7.70
C PRO A 679 -3.06 -14.97 -7.89
N MET A 680 -3.55 -16.19 -7.63
CA MET A 680 -2.75 -17.41 -7.72
C MET A 680 -2.16 -17.63 -9.12
N GLY A 681 -2.75 -17.01 -10.15
CA GLY A 681 -2.24 -17.01 -11.51
C GLY A 681 -0.86 -16.33 -11.69
N VAL A 682 -0.46 -15.43 -10.78
CA VAL A 682 0.88 -14.80 -10.83
C VAL A 682 1.94 -15.53 -10.01
N MET A 683 1.56 -16.52 -9.20
CA MET A 683 2.50 -17.26 -8.36
C MET A 683 3.33 -18.26 -9.18
N GLY A 684 4.55 -18.56 -8.77
CA GLY A 684 5.44 -19.53 -9.39
C GLY A 684 5.69 -20.76 -8.52
N HIS A 685 6.63 -21.60 -8.97
CA HIS A 685 7.07 -22.79 -8.23
C HIS A 685 7.82 -22.43 -6.93
N ASP A 686 8.46 -21.26 -6.89
CA ASP A 686 9.17 -20.75 -5.71
C ASP A 686 8.20 -20.38 -4.59
N GLU A 687 7.05 -19.79 -4.93
CA GLU A 687 5.97 -19.51 -3.99
C GLU A 687 5.37 -20.81 -3.45
N LEU A 688 5.12 -21.82 -4.31
CA LEU A 688 4.65 -23.14 -3.84
C LEU A 688 5.65 -23.78 -2.88
N THR A 689 6.95 -23.74 -3.19
CA THR A 689 8.02 -24.24 -2.32
C THR A 689 7.99 -23.52 -0.97
N THR A 690 7.75 -22.21 -0.98
CA THR A 690 7.62 -21.40 0.23
C THR A 690 6.38 -21.80 1.03
N VAL A 691 5.22 -21.99 0.39
CA VAL A 691 3.98 -22.45 1.05
C VAL A 691 4.21 -23.79 1.75
N VAL A 692 4.80 -24.78 1.05
CA VAL A 692 5.11 -26.10 1.62
C VAL A 692 6.03 -25.97 2.83
N ARG A 693 7.11 -25.19 2.72
CA ARG A 693 8.05 -24.95 3.82
C ARG A 693 7.37 -24.33 5.04
N VAL A 694 6.46 -23.36 4.84
CA VAL A 694 5.72 -22.73 5.95
C VAL A 694 4.74 -23.73 6.60
N MET A 695 4.05 -24.54 5.80
CA MET A 695 3.12 -25.58 6.28
C MET A 695 3.78 -26.67 7.13
N GLU A 696 5.04 -26.98 6.85
CA GLU A 696 5.80 -28.00 7.57
C GLU A 696 6.19 -27.57 9.00
N HIS A 697 6.00 -26.29 9.36
CA HIS A 697 6.24 -25.86 10.73
C HIS A 697 5.22 -26.49 11.70
N PRO A 698 5.70 -27.17 12.77
CA PRO A 698 4.82 -27.84 13.73
C PRO A 698 3.92 -26.86 14.50
N VAL A 699 4.42 -25.64 14.75
CA VAL A 699 3.72 -24.60 15.50
C VAL A 699 2.71 -23.81 14.67
N LEU A 700 2.47 -24.19 13.41
CA LEU A 700 1.42 -23.53 12.65
C LEU A 700 0.05 -23.92 13.23
N ASP A 701 -0.81 -22.95 13.49
CA ASP A 701 -2.17 -23.23 13.96
C ASP A 701 -2.99 -23.91 12.86
N GLU A 702 -4.04 -24.62 13.27
CA GLU A 702 -4.83 -25.44 12.34
C GLU A 702 -5.55 -24.61 11.28
N SER A 703 -5.97 -23.38 11.59
CA SER A 703 -6.65 -22.53 10.62
C SER A 703 -5.69 -22.06 9.52
N SER A 704 -4.49 -21.61 9.92
CA SER A 704 -3.42 -21.25 9.00
C SER A 704 -2.96 -22.46 8.18
N ARG A 705 -2.85 -23.66 8.78
CA ARG A 705 -2.50 -24.90 8.06
C ARG A 705 -3.55 -25.27 7.02
N GLN A 706 -4.83 -25.12 7.34
CA GLN A 706 -5.93 -25.36 6.39
C GLN A 706 -5.89 -24.36 5.22
N ALA A 707 -5.72 -23.06 5.49
CA ALA A 707 -5.64 -22.04 4.44
C ALA A 707 -4.42 -22.26 3.52
N LEU A 708 -3.23 -22.52 4.09
CA LEU A 708 -2.04 -22.82 3.29
C LEU A 708 -2.15 -24.17 2.56
N GLY A 709 -2.81 -25.16 3.15
CA GLY A 709 -3.10 -26.44 2.50
C GLY A 709 -4.00 -26.29 1.29
N LEU A 710 -4.99 -25.39 1.38
CA LEU A 710 -5.86 -25.05 0.26
C LEU A 710 -5.08 -24.31 -0.84
N LEU A 711 -4.26 -23.33 -0.47
CA LEU A 711 -3.38 -22.62 -1.41
C LEU A 711 -2.44 -23.59 -2.14
N ARG A 712 -1.76 -24.47 -1.38
CA ARG A 712 -0.89 -25.51 -1.91
C ARG A 712 -1.64 -26.38 -2.92
N MET A 713 -2.84 -26.84 -2.56
CA MET A 713 -3.65 -27.70 -3.42
C MET A 713 -4.01 -27.01 -4.75
N CYS A 714 -4.38 -25.73 -4.70
CA CYS A 714 -4.68 -24.94 -5.90
C CYS A 714 -3.44 -24.75 -6.78
N LEU A 715 -2.30 -24.40 -6.18
CA LEU A 715 -1.04 -24.21 -6.90
C LEU A 715 -0.51 -25.52 -7.52
N GLU A 716 -0.49 -26.62 -6.76
CA GLU A 716 -0.08 -27.94 -7.27
C GLU A 716 -0.96 -28.37 -8.44
N HIS A 717 -2.27 -28.15 -8.35
CA HIS A 717 -3.19 -28.47 -9.42
C HIS A 717 -2.91 -27.61 -10.66
N ARG A 718 -2.77 -26.29 -10.52
CA ARG A 718 -2.45 -25.40 -11.65
C ARG A 718 -1.15 -25.80 -12.34
N PHE A 719 -0.06 -26.02 -11.59
CA PHE A 719 1.23 -26.36 -12.20
C PHE A 719 1.24 -27.71 -12.92
N ARG A 720 0.40 -28.68 -12.54
CA ARG A 720 0.25 -29.93 -13.30
C ARG A 720 -0.29 -29.69 -14.72
N HIS A 721 -1.20 -28.73 -14.87
CA HIS A 721 -1.77 -28.37 -16.16
C HIS A 721 -0.83 -27.46 -16.98
N ASP A 722 -0.03 -26.63 -16.32
CA ASP A 722 0.97 -25.78 -16.98
C ASP A 722 2.09 -26.60 -17.67
N VAL A 723 2.52 -27.72 -17.07
CA VAL A 723 3.55 -28.61 -17.65
C VAL A 723 3.08 -29.30 -18.95
N GLY A 724 1.75 -29.41 -19.17
CA GLY A 724 1.18 -30.03 -20.37
C GLY A 724 0.93 -29.06 -21.54
N LEU A 725 0.93 -27.75 -21.29
CA LEU A 725 0.60 -26.71 -22.27
C LEU A 725 1.79 -25.90 -22.76
N GLY A 726 3.01 -26.31 -22.39
CA GLY A 726 4.21 -25.88 -23.08
C GLY A 726 4.18 -26.36 -24.53
N GLU A 727 3.49 -25.62 -25.40
CA GLU A 727 3.86 -25.56 -26.80
C GLU A 727 5.37 -25.31 -26.82
N ALA A 728 6.14 -26.32 -27.21
CA ALA A 728 7.54 -26.19 -27.56
C ALA A 728 7.68 -25.38 -28.87
N ALA A 729 7.03 -24.22 -28.93
CA ALA A 729 7.02 -23.27 -30.02
C ALA A 729 7.87 -22.05 -29.61
N GLY A 730 9.16 -22.13 -29.93
CA GLY A 730 9.94 -20.96 -30.29
C GLY A 730 10.75 -20.29 -29.18
N SER A 731 11.86 -20.91 -28.78
CA SER A 731 13.17 -20.24 -28.73
C SER A 731 14.33 -21.14 -28.29
N VAL A 732 14.17 -22.48 -28.32
CA VAL A 732 15.35 -23.36 -28.25
C VAL A 732 16.13 -23.18 -29.55
N GLY A 733 17.23 -22.43 -29.47
CA GLY A 733 18.17 -22.31 -30.57
C GLY A 733 18.62 -23.71 -31.02
N PRO A 734 18.72 -23.97 -32.33
CA PRO A 734 19.21 -25.25 -32.82
C PRO A 734 20.68 -25.38 -32.40
N GLY A 735 20.98 -26.14 -31.35
CA GLY A 735 22.34 -26.24 -30.83
C GLY A 735 22.56 -27.25 -29.71
N ASP A 736 21.88 -27.13 -28.58
CA ASP A 736 22.34 -27.78 -27.35
C ASP A 736 21.27 -28.63 -26.67
N TYR A 737 21.04 -29.86 -27.19
CA TYR A 737 20.69 -31.00 -26.33
C TYR A 737 21.26 -32.27 -26.95
N GLU A 738 22.51 -32.56 -26.65
CA GLU A 738 23.03 -33.92 -26.67
C GLU A 738 22.49 -34.61 -25.41
N ILE A 739 21.30 -35.21 -25.51
CA ILE A 739 20.83 -36.17 -24.51
C ILE A 739 21.70 -37.42 -24.71
N GLU A 740 22.82 -37.50 -23.99
CA GLU A 740 23.61 -38.73 -23.87
C GLU A 740 22.72 -39.79 -23.20
N LEU A 741 22.06 -40.60 -24.02
CA LEU A 741 21.53 -41.87 -23.62
C LEU A 741 22.74 -42.77 -23.33
N GLY A 742 23.07 -42.90 -22.04
CA GLY A 742 24.20 -43.68 -21.56
C GLY A 742 24.29 -45.03 -22.27
N GLU A 743 25.40 -45.23 -22.98
CA GLU A 743 25.75 -46.50 -23.59
C GLU A 743 25.86 -47.57 -22.48
N HIS A 744 25.11 -48.65 -22.67
CA HIS A 744 25.24 -49.85 -21.87
C HIS A 744 26.68 -50.39 -21.99
N PRO A 745 27.37 -50.70 -20.88
CA PRO A 745 28.70 -51.30 -20.95
C PRO A 745 28.58 -52.72 -21.54
N GLU A 746 29.17 -52.90 -22.71
CA GLU A 746 29.40 -54.22 -23.30
C GLU A 746 30.21 -55.08 -22.34
N ARG A 747 29.71 -56.31 -22.12
CA ARG A 747 30.44 -57.39 -21.47
C ARG A 747 31.57 -57.86 -22.41
N GLU A 748 32.81 -57.52 -22.09
CA GLU A 748 33.96 -58.28 -22.60
C GLU A 748 34.11 -59.58 -21.81
N GLY A 749 34.14 -60.69 -22.55
CA GLY A 749 34.46 -62.02 -22.05
C GLY A 749 35.95 -62.33 -22.21
N ASP A 750 36.50 -62.97 -21.19
CA ASP A 750 37.85 -63.55 -21.18
C ASP A 750 38.00 -64.71 -22.19
N VAL A 751 39.05 -64.65 -23.00
CA VAL A 751 39.84 -65.79 -23.51
C VAL A 751 41.30 -65.54 -23.18
#